data_AF-A0A8T1WN75-F1
#
_entry.id   AF-A0A8T1WN75-F1
#
_cell.length_a   1.000
_cell.length_b   1.000
_cell.length_c   1.000
_cell.angle_alpha   90.00
_cell.angle_beta   90.00
_cell.angle_gamma   90.00
#
_symmetry.space_group_name_H-M   'P 1'
#
loop_
_entity.id
_entity.type
_entity.pdbx_description
1 polymer ?
#
loop_
_entity_poly.entity_id
_entity_poly.type
_entity_poly.pdbx_seq_one_letter_code
_entity_poly.pdbx_strand_id
1 'polypeptide(L)'
;MEDETAADADANEAASLMRWLSFYAVQSQERRVSTVRGLLQTAFPDALIASSKTKDDWSDVVTTLESFYEVQLAIDTVKLSTAEDSSDETLRVVLELALGAVVQCEAKATFVRDILKMNDSVQTDLMAVIEKVMAREVPILKSDDAHQENAAKSQQGESAELFSGNEKEDVNETSNSDSRLYLSRNAALQRATRENDILKDENIHLARDLENAGKKLSDTEMANRELVSTIQQLREQLDVDVLRKERSLRALYDKQMHSLQHELDAAKVELRDKTVLTSEVSALRDEVDLLRPLAEKMTKVDSTVARYKAKIDELSGAKERLQRVEDTNAELVKKNLALETEITIAASWQRKLNEAKEENTVVEFRVSELQTLLAREREEHSLIRTELEIAQNSLKETSALNELRGAAEQQLSWVSAECNVFSALTMSGGISEFNPELMQKIARLEYENAELKKQIDGETSARIDTLLDEIEKLSRLKRSFEKKYFDTDRALQSTQHQLRRAKQQLASTITEFQVAVRLQTERQELENAVVVLEAKVILLEKERNHVSTQEQRKRGAKDEILRFSSQLNTQVSLMITELEKVLKENKELQTKCVKCNCSRGSPSRSEIVDSGQKAKKFYLRRIQQLEHEKETVEYKRREILLANAKLIQEQKQLHVKNVCLANEVSRLQESINHWLLRDERRKKKADLSRSQKNATVATCEEANPDEEVQRQQVENEGVTKRTRLLKLQQKSAHEKNLQTEAGSSQT
;
A
#
# COMPACT_ATOMS: atom_id res chain seq x y z
N MET A 1 -4.58 34.72 58.74
CA MET A 1 -3.64 33.74 58.16
C MET A 1 -4.31 32.39 58.02
N GLU A 2 -4.66 31.68 59.10
CA GLU A 2 -5.51 30.47 58.98
C GLU A 2 -6.90 30.79 58.37
N ASP A 3 -7.51 31.89 58.83
CA ASP A 3 -8.80 32.43 58.33
C ASP A 3 -8.75 32.84 56.84
N GLU A 4 -7.58 33.29 56.36
CA GLU A 4 -7.37 33.69 54.96
C GLU A 4 -7.27 32.44 54.06
N THR A 5 -6.60 31.38 54.54
CA THR A 5 -6.50 30.11 53.81
C THR A 5 -7.81 29.33 53.70
N ALA A 6 -8.75 29.53 54.63
CA ALA A 6 -10.09 28.97 54.52
C ALA A 6 -10.91 29.69 53.44
N ALA A 7 -10.93 31.03 53.47
CA ALA A 7 -11.64 31.85 52.48
C ALA A 7 -11.15 31.63 51.04
N ASP A 8 -9.84 31.48 50.83
CA ASP A 8 -9.28 31.13 49.51
C ASP A 8 -9.72 29.73 49.04
N ALA A 9 -9.84 28.74 49.93
CA ALA A 9 -10.33 27.41 49.58
C ALA A 9 -11.83 27.44 49.20
N ASP A 10 -12.66 28.10 50.00
CA ASP A 10 -14.09 28.29 49.74
C ASP A 10 -14.35 29.01 48.41
N ALA A 11 -13.56 30.04 48.09
CA ALA A 11 -13.66 30.77 46.83
C ALA A 11 -13.28 29.91 45.60
N ASN A 12 -12.30 29.01 45.74
CA ASN A 12 -11.91 28.07 44.68
C ASN A 12 -12.98 26.98 44.46
N GLU A 13 -13.55 26.41 45.52
CA GLU A 13 -14.68 25.47 45.40
C GLU A 13 -15.87 26.11 44.65
N ALA A 14 -16.24 27.34 45.02
CA ALA A 14 -17.33 28.08 44.36
C ALA A 14 -17.04 28.36 42.88
N ALA A 15 -15.79 28.73 42.53
CA ALA A 15 -15.37 28.92 41.15
C ALA A 15 -15.42 27.61 40.34
N SER A 16 -15.01 26.49 40.92
CA SER A 16 -15.06 25.16 40.29
C SER A 16 -16.49 24.63 40.12
N LEU A 17 -17.39 24.87 41.08
CA LEU A 17 -18.83 24.59 40.94
C LEU A 17 -19.49 25.42 39.83
N MET A 18 -19.17 26.71 39.73
CA MET A 18 -19.64 27.56 38.63
C MET A 18 -19.08 27.13 37.26
N ARG A 19 -17.85 26.60 37.24
CA ARG A 19 -17.22 26.05 36.03
C ARG A 19 -17.82 24.70 35.62
N TRP A 20 -18.27 23.90 36.58
CA TRP A 20 -19.08 22.70 36.34
C TRP A 20 -20.45 23.05 35.78
N LEU A 21 -21.17 24.01 36.38
CA LEU A 21 -22.49 24.42 35.89
C LEU A 21 -22.42 24.94 34.43
N SER A 22 -21.42 25.75 34.11
CA SER A 22 -21.24 26.31 32.75
C SER A 22 -20.86 25.27 31.69
N PHE A 23 -20.46 24.05 32.05
CA PHE A 23 -20.29 22.93 31.11
C PHE A 23 -21.64 22.45 30.52
N TYR A 24 -22.74 22.64 31.25
CA TYR A 24 -24.09 22.22 30.85
C TYR A 24 -24.96 23.36 30.31
N ALA A 25 -24.43 24.58 30.26
CA ALA A 25 -25.14 25.73 29.67
C ALA A 25 -25.23 25.58 28.14
N VAL A 26 -26.45 25.64 27.59
CA VAL A 26 -26.70 25.49 26.16
C VAL A 26 -26.45 26.80 25.41
N GLN A 27 -26.49 27.93 26.10
CA GLN A 27 -26.21 29.26 25.55
C GLN A 27 -25.29 30.07 26.47
N SER A 28 -24.40 30.88 25.89
CA SER A 28 -23.40 31.68 26.62
C SER A 28 -23.97 32.84 27.45
N GLN A 29 -25.30 33.01 27.48
CA GLN A 29 -26.05 33.99 28.27
C GLN A 29 -27.28 33.35 28.94
N GLU A 30 -27.26 32.03 29.13
CA GLU A 30 -28.33 31.31 29.84
C GLU A 30 -28.35 31.67 31.33
N ARG A 31 -29.55 31.72 31.93
CA ARG A 31 -29.71 31.98 33.37
C ARG A 31 -29.29 30.75 34.17
N ARG A 32 -28.52 30.95 35.24
CA ARG A 32 -28.06 29.88 36.15
C ARG A 32 -29.22 28.96 36.60
N VAL A 33 -30.38 29.54 36.90
CA VAL A 33 -31.61 28.82 37.28
C VAL A 33 -32.04 27.82 36.22
N SER A 34 -32.07 28.25 34.95
CA SER A 34 -32.49 27.47 33.80
C SER A 34 -31.50 26.34 33.51
N THR A 35 -30.19 26.58 33.64
CA THR A 35 -29.16 25.54 33.53
C THR A 35 -29.25 24.51 34.66
N VAL A 36 -29.40 24.93 35.93
CA VAL A 36 -29.59 23.99 37.06
C VAL A 36 -30.89 23.19 36.89
N ARG A 37 -31.99 23.83 36.50
CA ARG A 37 -33.27 23.18 36.22
C ARG A 37 -33.16 22.14 35.10
N GLY A 38 -32.51 22.49 33.99
CA GLY A 38 -32.30 21.56 32.86
C GLY A 38 -31.45 20.36 33.27
N LEU A 39 -30.38 20.60 34.03
CA LEU A 39 -29.51 19.55 34.57
C LEU A 39 -30.29 18.60 35.51
N LEU A 40 -31.06 19.14 36.46
CA LEU A 40 -31.94 18.33 37.33
C LEU A 40 -33.05 17.61 36.53
N GLN A 41 -33.58 18.20 35.46
CA GLN A 41 -34.57 17.54 34.59
C GLN A 41 -33.97 16.36 33.83
N THR A 42 -32.67 16.40 33.48
CA THR A 42 -31.97 15.26 32.87
C THR A 42 -31.59 14.16 33.87
N ALA A 43 -31.47 14.49 35.17
CA ALA A 43 -31.21 13.52 36.23
C ALA A 43 -32.50 12.91 36.82
N PHE A 44 -33.59 13.68 36.87
CA PHE A 44 -34.86 13.34 37.53
C PHE A 44 -36.07 13.72 36.64
N PRO A 45 -36.28 13.02 35.51
CA PRO A 45 -37.30 13.40 34.52
C PRO A 45 -38.73 13.38 35.08
N ASP A 46 -39.04 12.45 35.99
CA ASP A 46 -40.41 12.26 36.52
C ASP A 46 -40.81 13.31 37.58
N ALA A 47 -39.84 13.86 38.33
CA ALA A 47 -40.11 14.79 39.43
C ALA A 47 -40.60 16.17 38.93
N LEU A 48 -40.02 16.66 37.82
CA LEU A 48 -40.21 18.03 37.32
C LEU A 48 -41.43 18.22 36.39
N ILE A 49 -42.21 17.16 36.12
CA ILE A 49 -43.40 17.23 35.25
C ILE A 49 -44.56 18.02 35.92
N ALA A 50 -44.56 18.14 37.25
CA ALA A 50 -45.63 18.79 38.00
C ALA A 50 -45.67 20.34 37.90
N SER A 51 -44.52 21.02 37.81
CA SER A 51 -44.42 22.49 37.99
C SER A 51 -44.49 23.31 36.69
N SER A 52 -45.31 22.88 35.73
CA SER A 52 -45.31 23.36 34.33
C SER A 52 -45.89 24.78 34.08
N LYS A 53 -45.80 25.73 35.03
CA LYS A 53 -46.56 27.01 34.95
C LYS A 53 -45.88 28.34 35.30
N THR A 54 -44.64 28.41 35.81
CA THR A 54 -43.96 29.70 36.04
C THR A 54 -42.57 29.79 35.38
N LYS A 55 -42.01 31.01 35.33
CA LYS A 55 -40.77 31.36 34.61
C LYS A 55 -39.57 31.30 35.56
N ASP A 56 -38.59 30.44 35.29
CA ASP A 56 -37.23 30.49 35.86
C ASP A 56 -37.15 30.77 37.39
N ASP A 57 -38.10 30.25 38.17
CA ASP A 57 -38.12 30.44 39.61
C ASP A 57 -37.27 29.36 40.31
N TRP A 58 -36.42 29.76 41.26
CA TRP A 58 -35.61 28.83 42.06
C TRP A 58 -36.45 27.86 42.93
N SER A 59 -37.75 28.13 43.12
CA SER A 59 -38.67 27.24 43.84
C SER A 59 -38.74 25.84 43.23
N ASP A 60 -38.69 25.73 41.90
CA ASP A 60 -38.76 24.44 41.20
C ASP A 60 -37.47 23.63 41.41
N VAL A 61 -36.33 24.30 41.54
CA VAL A 61 -35.03 23.68 41.84
C VAL A 61 -35.01 23.21 43.30
N VAL A 62 -35.39 24.07 44.26
CA VAL A 62 -35.39 23.72 45.69
C VAL A 62 -36.37 22.57 45.96
N THR A 63 -37.61 22.65 45.49
CA THR A 63 -38.60 21.57 45.71
C THR A 63 -38.19 20.24 45.07
N THR A 64 -37.46 20.25 43.95
CA THR A 64 -36.87 19.02 43.37
C THR A 64 -35.83 18.43 44.31
N LEU A 65 -34.93 19.26 44.88
CA LEU A 65 -33.91 18.80 45.83
C LEU A 65 -34.53 18.34 47.17
N GLU A 66 -35.55 19.03 47.69
CA GLU A 66 -36.32 18.59 48.87
C GLU A 66 -36.95 17.20 48.64
N SER A 67 -37.49 16.96 47.43
CA SER A 67 -38.07 15.66 47.07
C SER A 67 -37.04 14.53 46.92
N PHE A 68 -35.79 14.86 46.56
CA PHE A 68 -34.71 13.88 46.45
C PHE A 68 -34.08 13.54 47.80
N TYR A 69 -33.92 14.53 48.68
CA TYR A 69 -33.32 14.36 50.01
C TYR A 69 -34.33 14.01 51.12
N GLU A 70 -35.64 13.93 50.80
CA GLU A 70 -36.76 13.73 51.74
C GLU A 70 -36.81 14.72 52.93
N VAL A 71 -36.19 15.90 52.77
CA VAL A 71 -35.98 16.91 53.83
C VAL A 71 -36.40 18.29 53.32
N GLN A 72 -37.09 19.06 54.16
CA GLN A 72 -37.38 20.47 53.88
C GLN A 72 -36.09 21.30 53.99
N LEU A 73 -35.75 22.00 52.90
CA LEU A 73 -34.53 22.78 52.79
C LEU A 73 -34.87 24.25 53.06
N ALA A 74 -34.40 24.78 54.19
CA ALA A 74 -34.64 26.16 54.65
C ALA A 74 -33.84 27.21 53.83
N ILE A 75 -34.02 27.19 52.52
CA ILE A 75 -33.27 27.96 51.52
C ILE A 75 -34.07 29.19 51.10
N ASP A 76 -33.46 30.37 51.22
CA ASP A 76 -34.10 31.64 50.86
C ASP A 76 -34.09 31.88 49.34
N THR A 77 -35.16 31.43 48.68
CA THR A 77 -35.36 31.57 47.23
C THR A 77 -35.38 33.01 46.74
N VAL A 78 -35.64 33.99 47.63
CA VAL A 78 -35.61 35.42 47.27
C VAL A 78 -34.17 35.89 47.09
N LYS A 79 -33.26 35.51 48.00
CA LYS A 79 -31.82 35.82 47.89
C LYS A 79 -31.19 35.21 46.64
N LEU A 80 -31.44 33.92 46.39
CA LEU A 80 -31.02 33.20 45.19
C LEU A 80 -31.48 33.88 43.88
N SER A 81 -32.64 34.54 43.89
CA SER A 81 -33.17 35.28 42.73
C SER A 81 -32.45 36.62 42.48
N THR A 82 -31.63 37.09 43.43
CA THR A 82 -30.78 38.30 43.34
C THR A 82 -29.27 37.99 43.29
N ALA A 83 -28.88 36.71 43.26
CA ALA A 83 -27.50 36.24 43.34
C ALA A 83 -26.74 36.37 41.99
N GLU A 84 -26.27 37.57 41.65
CA GLU A 84 -25.51 37.82 40.41
C GLU A 84 -24.04 37.39 40.49
N ASP A 85 -23.40 37.45 41.66
CA ASP A 85 -21.99 37.08 41.85
C ASP A 85 -21.76 35.57 42.02
N SER A 86 -20.51 35.12 41.91
CA SER A 86 -20.11 33.71 42.11
C SER A 86 -19.82 33.34 43.57
N SER A 87 -20.02 34.26 44.51
CA SER A 87 -19.67 34.15 45.93
C SER A 87 -20.88 34.22 46.88
N ASP A 88 -22.11 34.04 46.38
CA ASP A 88 -23.27 33.87 47.25
C ASP A 88 -23.28 32.43 47.80
N GLU A 89 -23.02 32.29 49.10
CA GLU A 89 -23.04 31.01 49.83
C GLU A 89 -24.39 30.29 49.68
N THR A 90 -25.51 31.02 49.53
CA THR A 90 -26.83 30.44 49.27
C THR A 90 -26.89 29.73 47.93
N LEU A 91 -26.24 30.30 46.90
CA LEU A 91 -26.11 29.68 45.57
C LEU A 91 -25.12 28.52 45.60
N ARG A 92 -23.99 28.67 46.31
CA ARG A 92 -23.01 27.59 46.49
C ARG A 92 -23.65 26.35 47.10
N VAL A 93 -24.38 26.47 48.22
CA VAL A 93 -25.05 25.34 48.89
C VAL A 93 -26.07 24.66 47.97
N VAL A 94 -26.82 25.41 47.15
CA VAL A 94 -27.72 24.82 46.14
C VAL A 94 -26.95 24.05 45.06
N LEU A 95 -25.77 24.51 44.65
CA LEU A 95 -24.91 23.81 43.68
C LEU A 95 -24.21 22.58 44.28
N GLU A 96 -23.80 22.61 45.55
CA GLU A 96 -23.29 21.44 46.28
C GLU A 96 -24.36 20.33 46.35
N LEU A 97 -25.58 20.68 46.75
CA LEU A 97 -26.72 19.74 46.83
C LEU A 97 -27.15 19.22 45.44
N ALA A 98 -27.15 20.08 44.42
CA ALA A 98 -27.46 19.66 43.05
C ALA A 98 -26.39 18.70 42.49
N LEU A 99 -25.10 18.97 42.72
CA LEU A 99 -24.01 18.06 42.35
C LEU A 99 -24.14 16.71 43.06
N GLY A 100 -24.41 16.72 44.37
CA GLY A 100 -24.64 15.51 45.17
C GLY A 100 -25.77 14.63 44.62
N ALA A 101 -26.95 15.22 44.42
CA ALA A 101 -28.11 14.52 43.86
C ALA A 101 -27.83 13.92 42.47
N VAL A 102 -27.14 14.68 41.60
CA VAL A 102 -26.86 14.30 40.21
C VAL A 102 -25.76 13.23 40.11
N VAL A 103 -24.82 13.17 41.06
CA VAL A 103 -23.85 12.08 41.20
C VAL A 103 -24.47 10.84 41.85
N GLN A 104 -25.59 10.96 42.56
CA GLN A 104 -26.34 9.83 43.12
C GLN A 104 -27.39 9.22 42.18
N CYS A 105 -27.98 10.01 41.26
CA CYS A 105 -29.09 9.63 40.38
C CYS A 105 -28.82 8.37 39.50
N GLU A 106 -29.87 7.80 38.91
CA GLU A 106 -29.76 6.61 38.04
C GLU A 106 -28.81 6.83 36.86
N ALA A 107 -28.81 8.05 36.30
CA ALA A 107 -27.98 8.44 35.16
C ALA A 107 -26.53 8.81 35.51
N LYS A 108 -26.10 8.75 36.78
CA LYS A 108 -24.77 9.22 37.26
C LYS A 108 -23.54 8.83 36.43
N ALA A 109 -23.59 7.71 35.71
CA ALA A 109 -22.53 7.27 34.80
C ALA A 109 -22.30 8.19 33.57
N THR A 110 -23.18 9.15 33.28
CA THR A 110 -22.89 10.28 32.37
C THR A 110 -22.19 11.41 33.12
N PHE A 111 -22.84 11.96 34.15
CA PHE A 111 -22.34 13.13 34.89
C PHE A 111 -20.94 12.93 35.50
N VAL A 112 -20.65 11.75 36.07
CA VAL A 112 -19.30 11.41 36.57
C VAL A 112 -18.27 11.35 35.43
N ARG A 113 -18.67 10.85 34.24
CA ARG A 113 -17.81 10.80 33.05
C ARG A 113 -17.56 12.19 32.47
N ASP A 114 -18.49 13.12 32.65
CA ASP A 114 -18.36 14.50 32.20
C ASP A 114 -17.50 15.33 33.17
N ILE A 115 -17.60 15.09 34.50
CA ILE A 115 -16.63 15.58 35.49
C ILE A 115 -15.21 15.10 35.14
N LEU A 116 -15.03 13.81 34.81
CA LEU A 116 -13.74 13.22 34.37
C LEU A 116 -13.18 13.77 33.04
N LYS A 117 -13.89 14.69 32.35
CA LYS A 117 -13.36 15.45 31.19
C LYS A 117 -12.90 16.86 31.54
N MET A 118 -13.18 17.34 32.75
CA MET A 118 -12.80 18.69 33.21
C MET A 118 -11.31 18.74 33.59
N ASN A 119 -10.78 19.94 33.83
CA ASN A 119 -9.39 20.10 34.28
C ASN A 119 -9.16 19.46 35.66
N ASP A 120 -8.01 18.83 35.87
CA ASP A 120 -7.65 18.08 37.08
C ASP A 120 -7.86 18.84 38.40
N SER A 121 -7.64 20.16 38.43
CA SER A 121 -7.93 21.00 39.60
C SER A 121 -9.43 21.01 39.91
N VAL A 122 -10.27 21.27 38.90
CA VAL A 122 -11.73 21.28 39.02
C VAL A 122 -12.24 19.88 39.36
N GLN A 123 -11.63 18.81 38.85
CA GLN A 123 -11.96 17.45 39.28
C GLN A 123 -11.67 17.21 40.76
N THR A 124 -10.55 17.74 41.26
CA THR A 124 -10.14 17.61 42.67
C THR A 124 -11.12 18.37 43.58
N ASP A 125 -11.43 19.62 43.24
CA ASP A 125 -12.37 20.47 44.00
C ASP A 125 -13.77 19.84 44.03
N LEU A 126 -14.29 19.40 42.88
CA LEU A 126 -15.60 18.74 42.78
C LEU A 126 -15.62 17.41 43.53
N MET A 127 -14.51 16.66 43.56
CA MET A 127 -14.43 15.40 44.31
C MET A 127 -14.47 15.66 45.82
N ALA A 128 -13.77 16.69 46.30
CA ALA A 128 -13.85 17.14 47.69
C ALA A 128 -15.29 17.59 48.06
N VAL A 129 -15.96 18.35 47.19
CA VAL A 129 -17.38 18.73 47.39
C VAL A 129 -18.31 17.51 47.39
N ILE A 130 -18.08 16.53 46.51
CA ILE A 130 -18.86 15.28 46.52
C ILE A 130 -18.64 14.52 47.84
N GLU A 131 -17.40 14.35 48.30
CA GLU A 131 -17.11 13.69 49.58
C GLU A 131 -17.73 14.45 50.78
N LYS A 132 -17.65 15.78 50.78
CA LYS A 132 -18.29 16.70 51.75
C LYS A 132 -19.81 16.54 51.79
N VAL A 133 -20.47 16.39 50.64
CA VAL A 133 -21.93 16.20 50.54
C VAL A 133 -22.34 14.74 50.83
N MET A 134 -21.52 13.75 50.49
CA MET A 134 -21.76 12.34 50.83
C MET A 134 -21.53 12.04 52.32
N ALA A 135 -20.62 12.76 52.99
CA ALA A 135 -20.39 12.67 54.43
C ALA A 135 -21.41 13.48 55.25
N ARG A 136 -22.05 14.49 54.65
CA ARG A 136 -23.27 15.11 55.17
C ARG A 136 -24.47 14.20 54.94
N GLU A 137 -24.68 13.25 55.85
CA GLU A 137 -26.05 12.91 56.24
C GLU A 137 -26.77 14.23 56.61
N VAL A 138 -28.04 14.42 56.21
CA VAL A 138 -28.69 15.75 56.23
C VAL A 138 -29.54 15.95 57.49
N PRO A 139 -29.01 16.67 58.51
CA PRO A 139 -29.82 17.49 59.39
C PRO A 139 -29.35 18.94 59.34
N ILE A 140 -30.00 19.77 58.52
CA ILE A 140 -29.80 21.23 58.53
C ILE A 140 -31.02 21.89 59.17
N LEU A 141 -30.78 22.54 60.32
CA LEU A 141 -31.73 23.36 61.09
C LEU A 141 -32.94 22.64 61.72
N LYS A 142 -32.71 22.03 62.88
CA LYS A 142 -33.57 22.31 64.05
C LYS A 142 -32.90 23.39 64.88
N SER A 143 -33.68 24.37 65.33
CA SER A 143 -33.26 25.37 66.31
C SER A 143 -33.07 24.76 67.70
N ASP A 144 -32.41 25.52 68.58
CA ASP A 144 -32.10 25.14 69.95
C ASP A 144 -33.29 24.59 70.75
N ASP A 145 -33.02 23.58 71.59
CA ASP A 145 -33.09 23.80 73.04
C ASP A 145 -32.08 22.88 73.76
N ALA A 146 -31.80 23.17 75.02
CA ALA A 146 -30.82 22.50 75.86
C ALA A 146 -31.43 21.34 76.68
N HIS A 147 -30.69 20.94 77.73
CA HIS A 147 -30.94 19.86 78.69
C HIS A 147 -30.58 18.44 78.20
N GLN A 148 -29.52 17.78 78.69
CA GLN A 148 -29.12 17.45 80.08
C GLN A 148 -29.71 16.12 80.55
N GLU A 149 -28.95 15.04 80.44
CA GLU A 149 -29.03 13.93 81.39
C GLU A 149 -27.63 13.37 81.70
N ASN A 150 -27.42 12.94 82.95
CA ASN A 150 -26.10 12.59 83.48
C ASN A 150 -25.89 11.07 83.51
N ALA A 151 -24.69 10.62 83.12
CA ALA A 151 -24.23 9.25 83.34
C ALA A 151 -23.87 9.01 84.83
N ALA A 152 -24.88 8.98 85.70
CA ALA A 152 -24.72 8.77 87.14
C ALA A 152 -24.97 7.30 87.51
N LYS A 153 -23.91 6.59 87.89
CA LYS A 153 -23.99 5.42 88.79
C LYS A 153 -22.71 5.31 89.62
N SER A 154 -22.82 5.74 90.87
CA SER A 154 -21.79 5.66 91.91
C SER A 154 -22.18 4.61 92.94
N GLN A 155 -21.26 4.31 93.87
CA GLN A 155 -21.49 3.65 95.16
C GLN A 155 -22.11 2.25 95.16
N GLN A 156 -21.39 1.30 95.75
CA GLN A 156 -21.66 0.99 97.16
C GLN A 156 -20.34 0.62 97.84
N GLY A 157 -20.14 1.11 99.06
CA GLY A 157 -19.08 0.69 99.95
C GLY A 157 -19.53 0.84 101.41
N GLU A 158 -18.62 0.52 102.31
CA GLU A 158 -18.66 0.74 103.76
C GLU A 158 -19.58 -0.15 104.64
N SER A 159 -19.04 -0.33 105.87
CA SER A 159 -19.58 -0.91 107.11
C SER A 159 -19.38 -2.42 107.31
N ALA A 160 -18.52 -2.89 108.24
CA ALA A 160 -18.46 -2.70 109.71
C ALA A 160 -19.43 -3.65 110.47
N GLU A 161 -19.14 -4.19 111.66
CA GLU A 161 -18.08 -3.87 112.62
C GLU A 161 -17.74 -5.04 113.59
N LEU A 162 -16.76 -4.82 114.48
CA LEU A 162 -16.50 -5.38 115.83
C LEU A 162 -17.23 -6.66 116.33
N PHE A 163 -16.50 -7.51 117.08
CA PHE A 163 -16.48 -7.41 118.55
C PHE A 163 -15.40 -8.31 119.22
N SER A 164 -15.06 -7.98 120.47
CA SER A 164 -14.13 -8.70 121.35
C SER A 164 -14.72 -8.82 122.76
N GLY A 165 -14.39 -9.87 123.55
CA GLY A 165 -14.72 -9.86 124.99
C GLY A 165 -14.60 -11.19 125.76
N ASN A 166 -13.65 -11.20 126.70
CA ASN A 166 -13.66 -11.75 128.08
C ASN A 166 -14.21 -13.16 128.44
N GLU A 167 -13.27 -13.99 128.88
CA GLU A 167 -13.17 -14.66 130.21
C GLU A 167 -14.39 -14.93 131.13
N LYS A 168 -14.42 -16.18 131.64
CA LYS A 168 -14.64 -16.66 133.05
C LYS A 168 -15.76 -16.07 133.93
N GLU A 169 -16.54 -16.94 134.60
CA GLU A 169 -16.31 -17.38 136.00
C GLU A 169 -17.35 -18.44 136.48
N ASP A 170 -17.05 -19.16 137.57
CA ASP A 170 -17.94 -20.08 138.29
C ASP A 170 -18.69 -19.38 139.43
N VAL A 171 -19.99 -19.68 139.64
CA VAL A 171 -20.66 -19.58 140.96
C VAL A 171 -21.61 -20.77 141.17
N ASN A 172 -21.73 -21.18 142.44
CA ASN A 172 -22.34 -22.40 142.96
C ASN A 172 -23.82 -22.22 143.42
N GLU A 173 -24.47 -23.34 143.75
CA GLU A 173 -25.66 -23.49 144.62
C GLU A 173 -27.03 -22.90 144.21
N THR A 174 -28.03 -23.79 144.04
CA THR A 174 -29.14 -23.96 145.01
C THR A 174 -29.88 -25.27 144.70
N SER A 175 -30.04 -26.15 145.69
CA SER A 175 -30.41 -27.55 145.46
C SER A 175 -31.91 -27.86 145.31
N ASN A 176 -32.18 -28.94 144.56
CA ASN A 176 -33.30 -29.88 144.73
C ASN A 176 -34.65 -29.51 144.10
N SER A 177 -34.71 -28.47 143.25
CA SER A 177 -35.67 -28.43 142.13
C SER A 177 -35.15 -29.25 140.92
N ASP A 178 -33.85 -29.56 140.93
CA ASP A 178 -33.08 -30.03 139.79
C ASP A 178 -33.56 -31.33 139.19
N SER A 179 -33.88 -32.36 139.98
CA SER A 179 -34.08 -33.72 139.45
C SER A 179 -35.14 -33.78 138.32
N ARG A 180 -36.27 -33.06 138.51
CA ARG A 180 -37.36 -33.01 137.52
C ARG A 180 -37.05 -32.08 136.34
N LEU A 181 -36.31 -31.00 136.59
CA LEU A 181 -35.84 -30.08 135.55
C LEU A 181 -34.70 -30.68 134.71
N TYR A 182 -33.80 -31.47 135.30
CA TYR A 182 -32.74 -32.23 134.62
C TYR A 182 -33.34 -33.29 133.70
N LEU A 183 -34.33 -34.06 134.16
CA LEU A 183 -35.02 -35.02 133.30
C LEU A 183 -35.70 -34.34 132.09
N SER A 184 -36.35 -33.18 132.31
CA SER A 184 -36.94 -32.39 131.22
C SER A 184 -35.89 -31.76 130.29
N ARG A 185 -34.83 -31.17 130.85
CA ARG A 185 -33.69 -30.55 130.15
C ARG A 185 -32.91 -31.57 129.34
N ASN A 186 -32.68 -32.77 129.86
CA ASN A 186 -32.03 -33.87 129.15
C ASN A 186 -32.93 -34.43 128.04
N ALA A 187 -34.25 -34.49 128.25
CA ALA A 187 -35.20 -34.87 127.19
C ALA A 187 -35.31 -33.79 126.09
N ALA A 188 -35.16 -32.50 126.44
CA ALA A 188 -35.06 -31.41 125.47
C ALA A 188 -33.73 -31.45 124.71
N LEU A 189 -32.60 -31.62 125.41
CA LEU A 189 -31.27 -31.84 124.82
C LEU A 189 -31.29 -33.03 123.86
N GLN A 190 -31.86 -34.17 124.24
CA GLN A 190 -31.98 -35.33 123.34
C GLN A 190 -32.91 -35.12 122.14
N ARG A 191 -33.81 -34.12 122.14
CA ARG A 191 -34.52 -33.72 120.92
C ARG A 191 -33.64 -32.82 120.08
N ALA A 192 -33.09 -31.76 120.69
CA ALA A 192 -32.18 -30.83 120.04
C ALA A 192 -30.95 -31.51 119.42
N THR A 193 -30.38 -32.56 120.01
CA THR A 193 -29.29 -33.33 119.38
C THR A 193 -29.78 -34.10 118.17
N ARG A 194 -30.92 -34.80 118.25
CA ARG A 194 -31.49 -35.54 117.10
C ARG A 194 -31.87 -34.60 115.96
N GLU A 195 -32.48 -33.45 116.28
CA GLU A 195 -32.78 -32.38 115.33
C GLU A 195 -31.49 -31.80 114.73
N ASN A 196 -30.46 -31.56 115.54
CA ASN A 196 -29.16 -31.09 115.07
C ASN A 196 -28.37 -32.15 114.28
N ASP A 197 -28.61 -33.45 114.49
CA ASP A 197 -28.02 -34.55 113.71
C ASP A 197 -28.76 -34.73 112.37
N ILE A 198 -30.10 -34.64 112.36
CA ILE A 198 -30.90 -34.56 111.12
C ILE A 198 -30.49 -33.33 110.29
N LEU A 199 -30.36 -32.16 110.91
CA LEU A 199 -29.89 -30.95 110.24
C LEU A 199 -28.45 -31.05 109.74
N LYS A 200 -27.57 -31.86 110.36
CA LYS A 200 -26.26 -32.19 109.79
C LYS A 200 -26.41 -33.06 108.54
N ASP A 201 -27.19 -34.14 108.61
CA ASP A 201 -27.40 -35.03 107.47
C ASP A 201 -28.05 -34.32 106.28
N GLU A 202 -29.03 -33.44 106.53
CA GLU A 202 -29.63 -32.55 105.54
C GLU A 202 -28.63 -31.55 104.98
N ASN A 203 -27.80 -30.91 105.80
CA ASN A 203 -26.77 -29.97 105.33
C ASN A 203 -25.69 -30.68 104.50
N ILE A 204 -25.27 -31.90 104.89
CA ILE A 204 -24.35 -32.74 104.09
C ILE A 204 -25.04 -33.21 102.78
N HIS A 205 -26.37 -33.40 102.78
CA HIS A 205 -27.13 -33.66 101.55
C HIS A 205 -27.15 -32.45 100.62
N LEU A 206 -27.51 -31.27 101.13
CA LEU A 206 -27.53 -30.01 100.39
C LEU A 206 -26.14 -29.63 99.87
N ALA A 207 -25.07 -29.88 100.64
CA ALA A 207 -23.69 -29.69 100.20
C ALA A 207 -23.34 -30.62 99.01
N ARG A 208 -23.75 -31.91 99.06
CA ARG A 208 -23.58 -32.85 97.93
C ARG A 208 -24.42 -32.45 96.72
N ASP A 209 -25.64 -31.94 96.91
CA ASP A 209 -26.48 -31.48 95.80
C ASP A 209 -25.94 -30.20 95.16
N LEU A 210 -25.40 -29.26 95.94
CA LEU A 210 -24.67 -28.09 95.45
C LEU A 210 -23.41 -28.48 94.69
N GLU A 211 -22.63 -29.45 95.18
CA GLU A 211 -21.45 -29.98 94.48
C GLU A 211 -21.85 -30.64 93.14
N ASN A 212 -22.93 -31.42 93.13
CA ASN A 212 -23.47 -32.06 91.93
C ASN A 212 -24.08 -31.04 90.94
N ALA A 213 -24.70 -29.97 91.42
CA ALA A 213 -25.20 -28.87 90.59
C ALA A 213 -24.04 -28.05 89.99
N GLY A 214 -23.00 -27.75 90.78
CA GLY A 214 -21.80 -27.06 90.33
C GLY A 214 -21.03 -27.83 89.25
N LYS A 215 -20.91 -29.16 89.39
CA LYS A 215 -20.35 -30.04 88.34
C LYS A 215 -21.16 -29.96 87.04
N LYS A 216 -22.48 -30.15 87.11
CA LYS A 216 -23.37 -30.03 85.95
C LYS A 216 -23.28 -28.66 85.27
N LEU A 217 -23.20 -27.58 86.05
CA LEU A 217 -23.02 -26.23 85.52
C LEU A 217 -21.69 -26.14 84.76
N SER A 218 -20.58 -26.57 85.37
CA SER A 218 -19.25 -26.61 84.75
C SER A 218 -19.23 -27.42 83.45
N ASP A 219 -19.86 -28.59 83.43
CA ASP A 219 -20.01 -29.44 82.24
C ASP A 219 -20.79 -28.70 81.13
N THR A 220 -21.91 -28.05 81.46
CA THR A 220 -22.68 -27.26 80.48
C THR A 220 -21.96 -26.01 80.00
N GLU A 221 -21.13 -25.38 80.84
CA GLU A 221 -20.28 -24.28 80.39
C GLU A 221 -19.16 -24.75 79.46
N MET A 222 -18.56 -25.92 79.70
CA MET A 222 -17.58 -26.50 78.76
C MET A 222 -18.24 -26.82 77.42
N ALA A 223 -19.39 -27.48 77.41
CA ALA A 223 -20.15 -27.75 76.19
C ALA A 223 -20.55 -26.45 75.45
N ASN A 224 -20.92 -25.38 76.16
CA ASN A 224 -21.20 -24.07 75.57
C ASN A 224 -19.92 -23.41 75.02
N ARG A 225 -18.78 -23.50 75.71
CA ARG A 225 -17.48 -22.98 75.22
C ARG A 225 -17.04 -23.71 73.94
N GLU A 226 -17.19 -25.03 73.89
CA GLU A 226 -16.95 -25.84 72.69
C GLU A 226 -17.91 -25.46 71.55
N LEU A 227 -19.22 -25.35 71.82
CA LEU A 227 -20.22 -24.95 70.83
C LEU A 227 -19.91 -23.56 70.24
N VAL A 228 -19.62 -22.57 71.09
CA VAL A 228 -19.22 -21.21 70.63
C VAL A 228 -17.94 -21.27 69.78
N SER A 229 -16.94 -22.08 70.16
CA SER A 229 -15.74 -22.27 69.35
C SER A 229 -16.03 -22.90 67.98
N THR A 230 -16.93 -23.89 67.88
CA THR A 230 -17.33 -24.45 66.58
C THR A 230 -18.13 -23.47 65.73
N ILE A 231 -19.00 -22.63 66.33
CA ILE A 231 -19.73 -21.58 65.62
C ILE A 231 -18.77 -20.51 65.09
N GLN A 232 -17.75 -20.14 65.87
CA GLN A 232 -16.69 -19.22 65.46
C GLN A 232 -15.92 -19.76 64.25
N GLN A 233 -15.46 -21.02 64.32
CA GLN A 233 -14.76 -21.69 63.22
C GLN A 233 -15.62 -21.83 61.95
N LEU A 234 -16.92 -22.12 62.09
CA LEU A 234 -17.85 -22.22 60.96
C LEU A 234 -18.12 -20.86 60.30
N ARG A 235 -18.13 -19.75 61.06
CA ARG A 235 -18.19 -18.39 60.50
C ARG A 235 -16.94 -18.07 59.70
N GLU A 236 -15.76 -18.24 60.30
CA GLU A 236 -14.47 -17.99 59.64
C GLU A 236 -14.32 -18.80 58.34
N GLN A 237 -14.76 -20.06 58.34
CA GLN A 237 -14.74 -20.90 57.13
C GLN A 237 -15.78 -20.45 56.09
N LEU A 238 -16.96 -19.97 56.49
CA LEU A 238 -17.95 -19.41 55.57
C LEU A 238 -17.42 -18.12 54.91
N ASP A 239 -16.81 -17.22 55.68
CA ASP A 239 -16.25 -15.96 55.19
C ASP A 239 -15.11 -16.22 54.17
N VAL A 240 -14.24 -17.20 54.46
CA VAL A 240 -13.21 -17.67 53.52
C VAL A 240 -13.83 -18.21 52.23
N ASP A 241 -14.91 -19.00 52.29
CA ASP A 241 -15.58 -19.54 51.11
C ASP A 241 -16.37 -18.47 50.33
N VAL A 242 -16.93 -17.45 50.98
CA VAL A 242 -17.53 -16.28 50.32
C VAL A 242 -16.46 -15.49 49.57
N LEU A 243 -15.36 -15.10 50.22
CA LEU A 243 -14.25 -14.39 49.58
C LEU A 243 -13.61 -15.22 48.45
N ARG A 244 -13.61 -16.55 48.56
CA ARG A 244 -13.16 -17.47 47.49
C ARG A 244 -14.10 -17.44 46.28
N LYS A 245 -15.42 -17.46 46.51
CA LYS A 245 -16.44 -17.35 45.45
C LYS A 245 -16.39 -15.99 44.77
N GLU A 246 -16.28 -14.90 45.53
CA GLU A 246 -16.13 -13.55 44.97
C GLU A 246 -14.90 -13.43 44.06
N ARG A 247 -13.72 -13.88 44.53
CA ARG A 247 -12.50 -13.87 43.72
C ARG A 247 -12.64 -14.72 42.46
N SER A 248 -13.36 -15.84 42.54
CA SER A 248 -13.66 -16.67 41.37
C SER A 248 -14.65 -16.01 40.40
N LEU A 249 -15.61 -15.23 40.87
CA LEU A 249 -16.57 -14.50 40.04
C LEU A 249 -15.91 -13.28 39.37
N ARG A 250 -15.15 -12.47 40.11
CA ARG A 250 -14.34 -11.38 39.56
C ARG A 250 -13.42 -11.91 38.45
N ALA A 251 -12.63 -12.95 38.73
CA ALA A 251 -11.75 -13.59 37.75
C ALA A 251 -12.45 -14.32 36.57
N LEU A 252 -13.78 -14.39 36.54
CA LEU A 252 -14.57 -14.78 35.37
C LEU A 252 -15.05 -13.54 34.60
N TYR A 253 -15.56 -12.53 35.28
CA TYR A 253 -15.95 -11.25 34.66
C TYR A 253 -14.75 -10.52 34.04
N ASP A 254 -13.58 -10.50 34.70
CA ASP A 254 -12.33 -9.93 34.17
C ASP A 254 -11.95 -10.59 32.83
N LYS A 255 -12.08 -11.93 32.73
CA LYS A 255 -11.82 -12.68 31.50
C LYS A 255 -12.86 -12.39 30.42
N GLN A 256 -14.13 -12.28 30.79
CA GLN A 256 -15.19 -11.94 29.85
C GLN A 256 -15.02 -10.51 29.32
N MET A 257 -14.67 -9.54 30.17
CA MET A 257 -14.31 -8.19 29.76
C MET A 257 -13.09 -8.17 28.83
N HIS A 258 -12.03 -8.92 29.15
CA HIS A 258 -10.86 -9.01 28.26
C HIS A 258 -11.19 -9.67 26.90
N SER A 259 -12.08 -10.68 26.86
CA SER A 259 -12.56 -11.26 25.60
C SER A 259 -13.35 -10.24 24.78
N LEU A 260 -14.36 -9.60 25.39
CA LEU A 260 -15.20 -8.60 24.72
C LEU A 260 -14.40 -7.37 24.28
N GLN A 261 -13.39 -6.94 25.04
CA GLN A 261 -12.49 -5.87 24.65
C GLN A 261 -11.61 -6.28 23.45
N HIS A 262 -11.07 -7.50 23.45
CA HIS A 262 -10.28 -8.01 22.33
C HIS A 262 -11.14 -8.18 21.05
N GLU A 263 -12.36 -8.70 21.19
CA GLU A 263 -13.34 -8.81 20.09
C GLU A 263 -13.73 -7.44 19.55
N LEU A 264 -13.98 -6.46 20.42
CA LEU A 264 -14.29 -5.08 20.06
C LEU A 264 -13.10 -4.40 19.35
N ASP A 265 -11.87 -4.58 19.82
CA ASP A 265 -10.69 -3.98 19.20
C ASP A 265 -10.30 -4.67 17.88
N ALA A 266 -10.50 -5.98 17.75
CA ALA A 266 -10.41 -6.69 16.48
C ALA A 266 -11.45 -6.19 15.46
N ALA A 267 -12.70 -6.01 15.88
CA ALA A 267 -13.75 -5.45 15.03
C ALA A 267 -13.46 -3.99 14.62
N LYS A 268 -12.84 -3.18 15.49
CA LYS A 268 -12.35 -1.83 15.12
C LYS A 268 -11.21 -1.87 14.11
N VAL A 269 -10.34 -2.89 14.13
CA VAL A 269 -9.29 -3.05 13.10
C VAL A 269 -9.94 -3.45 11.78
N GLU A 270 -10.77 -4.49 11.76
CA GLU A 270 -11.47 -4.96 10.56
C GLU A 270 -12.33 -3.84 9.92
N LEU A 271 -12.95 -2.98 10.73
CA LEU A 271 -13.69 -1.80 10.25
C LEU A 271 -12.76 -0.76 9.59
N ARG A 272 -11.59 -0.47 10.17
CA ARG A 272 -10.61 0.44 9.56
C ARG A 272 -10.12 -0.11 8.22
N ASP A 273 -9.75 -1.39 8.18
CA ASP A 273 -9.29 -2.06 6.96
C ASP A 273 -10.37 -1.99 5.87
N LYS A 274 -11.64 -2.27 6.22
CA LYS A 274 -12.79 -2.11 5.30
C LYS A 274 -12.96 -0.66 4.82
N THR A 275 -12.75 0.35 5.66
CA THR A 275 -12.79 1.76 5.21
C THR A 275 -11.64 2.13 4.27
N VAL A 276 -10.43 1.60 4.51
CA VAL A 276 -9.28 1.78 3.61
C VAL A 276 -9.57 1.13 2.25
N LEU A 277 -9.96 -0.15 2.21
CA LEU A 277 -10.34 -0.83 0.98
C LEU A 277 -11.49 -0.12 0.24
N THR A 278 -12.46 0.45 0.96
CA THR A 278 -13.55 1.24 0.34
C THR A 278 -13.01 2.51 -0.33
N SER A 279 -12.03 3.19 0.27
CA SER A 279 -11.38 4.36 -0.33
C SER A 279 -10.50 4.00 -1.53
N GLU A 280 -9.78 2.88 -1.47
CA GLU A 280 -8.97 2.35 -2.58
C GLU A 280 -9.85 1.94 -3.77
N VAL A 281 -10.96 1.26 -3.52
CA VAL A 281 -11.94 0.90 -4.56
C VAL A 281 -12.57 2.15 -5.21
N SER A 282 -12.75 3.24 -4.47
CA SER A 282 -13.17 4.52 -5.06
C SER A 282 -12.07 5.11 -5.94
N ALA A 283 -10.83 5.20 -5.44
CA ALA A 283 -9.71 5.79 -6.19
C ALA A 283 -9.39 5.00 -7.48
N LEU A 284 -9.41 3.66 -7.42
CA LEU A 284 -9.24 2.80 -8.59
C LEU A 284 -10.39 2.92 -9.59
N ARG A 285 -11.62 3.15 -9.10
CA ARG A 285 -12.76 3.44 -9.98
C ARG A 285 -12.59 4.79 -10.68
N ASP A 286 -12.16 5.82 -9.97
CA ASP A 286 -11.91 7.15 -10.54
C ASP A 286 -10.77 7.08 -11.58
N GLU A 287 -9.71 6.30 -11.33
CA GLU A 287 -8.66 6.02 -12.32
C GLU A 287 -9.22 5.31 -13.56
N VAL A 288 -10.05 4.27 -13.41
CA VAL A 288 -10.70 3.58 -14.53
C VAL A 288 -11.65 4.51 -15.31
N ASP A 289 -12.37 5.40 -14.63
CA ASP A 289 -13.26 6.40 -15.24
C ASP A 289 -12.46 7.49 -15.98
N LEU A 290 -11.23 7.83 -15.54
CA LEU A 290 -10.27 8.69 -16.27
C LEU A 290 -9.60 7.99 -17.46
N LEU A 291 -9.29 6.69 -17.34
CA LEU A 291 -8.65 5.90 -18.40
C LEU A 291 -9.62 5.56 -19.54
N ARG A 292 -10.92 5.39 -19.27
CA ARG A 292 -11.94 5.08 -20.30
C ARG A 292 -11.96 6.07 -21.48
N PRO A 293 -12.03 7.40 -21.30
CA PRO A 293 -11.96 8.36 -22.41
C PRO A 293 -10.57 8.45 -23.07
N LEU A 294 -9.51 7.91 -22.47
CA LEU A 294 -8.21 7.73 -23.14
C LEU A 294 -8.21 6.49 -24.04
N ALA A 295 -8.80 5.37 -23.60
CA ALA A 295 -9.00 4.19 -24.43
C ALA A 295 -9.92 4.47 -25.64
N GLU A 296 -10.97 5.28 -25.45
CA GLU A 296 -11.78 5.79 -26.57
C GLU A 296 -10.98 6.65 -27.56
N LYS A 297 -10.05 7.49 -27.08
CA LYS A 297 -9.18 8.28 -27.96
C LYS A 297 -8.20 7.37 -28.71
N MET A 298 -7.67 6.33 -28.04
CA MET A 298 -6.80 5.33 -28.67
C MET A 298 -7.51 4.58 -29.79
N THR A 299 -8.69 4.00 -29.54
CA THR A 299 -9.47 3.30 -30.58
C THR A 299 -9.86 4.21 -31.75
N LYS A 300 -10.16 5.50 -31.50
CA LYS A 300 -10.36 6.51 -32.55
C LYS A 300 -9.07 6.72 -33.36
N VAL A 301 -7.90 6.86 -32.73
CA VAL A 301 -6.60 6.94 -33.42
C VAL A 301 -6.32 5.68 -34.23
N ASP A 302 -6.49 4.48 -33.66
CA ASP A 302 -6.28 3.21 -34.36
C ASP A 302 -7.16 3.08 -35.61
N SER A 303 -8.43 3.53 -35.54
CA SER A 303 -9.32 3.57 -36.70
C SER A 303 -8.83 4.51 -37.81
N THR A 304 -8.15 5.61 -37.46
CA THR A 304 -7.51 6.49 -38.45
C THR A 304 -6.22 5.90 -39.00
N VAL A 305 -5.41 5.22 -38.17
CA VAL A 305 -4.20 4.51 -38.61
C VAL A 305 -4.55 3.38 -39.58
N ALA A 306 -5.61 2.60 -39.29
CA ALA A 306 -6.13 1.58 -40.20
C ALA A 306 -6.58 2.17 -41.54
N ARG A 307 -7.28 3.32 -41.52
CA ARG A 307 -7.70 4.05 -42.73
C ARG A 307 -6.50 4.57 -43.54
N TYR A 308 -5.47 5.09 -42.89
CA TYR A 308 -4.26 5.55 -43.57
C TYR A 308 -3.43 4.38 -44.14
N LYS A 309 -3.37 3.22 -43.47
CA LYS A 309 -2.77 2.00 -44.02
C LYS A 309 -3.48 1.57 -45.30
N ALA A 310 -4.81 1.39 -45.25
CA ALA A 310 -5.60 1.05 -46.44
C ALA A 310 -5.41 2.06 -47.59
N LYS A 311 -5.27 3.36 -47.28
CA LYS A 311 -4.98 4.39 -48.29
C LYS A 311 -3.57 4.28 -48.89
N ILE A 312 -2.57 3.83 -48.13
CA ILE A 312 -1.23 3.51 -48.63
C ILE A 312 -1.28 2.27 -49.54
N ASP A 313 -2.04 1.24 -49.16
CA ASP A 313 -2.21 0.01 -49.93
C ASP A 313 -2.98 0.26 -51.26
N GLU A 314 -3.96 1.16 -51.27
CA GLU A 314 -4.58 1.66 -52.51
C GLU A 314 -3.58 2.40 -53.41
N LEU A 315 -2.63 3.15 -52.83
CA LEU A 315 -1.64 3.93 -53.56
C LEU A 315 -0.49 3.06 -54.11
N SER A 316 -0.07 2.01 -53.41
CA SER A 316 0.87 1.01 -53.95
C SER A 316 0.22 0.24 -55.11
N GLY A 317 -1.02 -0.24 -54.93
CA GLY A 317 -1.80 -0.87 -56.00
C GLY A 317 -2.16 0.08 -57.16
N ALA A 318 -2.11 1.40 -56.97
CA ALA A 318 -2.16 2.39 -58.05
C ALA A 318 -0.80 2.52 -58.77
N LYS A 319 0.31 2.58 -58.02
CA LYS A 319 1.68 2.61 -58.58
C LYS A 319 1.99 1.36 -59.42
N GLU A 320 1.59 0.17 -58.97
CA GLU A 320 1.75 -1.08 -59.73
C GLU A 320 0.90 -1.13 -61.01
N ARG A 321 -0.22 -0.39 -61.06
CA ARG A 321 -1.00 -0.22 -62.30
C ARG A 321 -0.34 0.78 -63.24
N LEU A 322 0.17 1.90 -62.69
CA LEU A 322 0.93 2.89 -63.47
C LEU A 322 2.16 2.24 -64.11
N GLN A 323 2.97 1.53 -63.35
CA GLN A 323 4.18 0.87 -63.86
C GLN A 323 3.86 -0.12 -64.99
N ARG A 324 2.79 -0.93 -64.88
CA ARG A 324 2.35 -1.81 -65.97
C ARG A 324 1.90 -1.06 -67.23
N VAL A 325 1.31 0.12 -67.08
CA VAL A 325 0.97 1.01 -68.22
C VAL A 325 2.22 1.63 -68.82
N GLU A 326 3.21 2.00 -68.00
CA GLU A 326 4.52 2.51 -68.46
C GLU A 326 5.30 1.43 -69.23
N ASP A 327 5.36 0.20 -68.71
CA ASP A 327 5.99 -0.96 -69.35
C ASP A 327 5.33 -1.30 -70.70
N THR A 328 3.99 -1.40 -70.74
CA THR A 328 3.25 -1.68 -71.99
C THR A 328 3.32 -0.54 -72.99
N ASN A 329 3.35 0.72 -72.55
CA ASN A 329 3.60 1.86 -73.42
C ASN A 329 5.04 1.84 -73.98
N ALA A 330 6.04 1.47 -73.18
CA ALA A 330 7.41 1.31 -73.64
C ALA A 330 7.56 0.17 -74.66
N GLU A 331 6.78 -0.91 -74.53
CA GLU A 331 6.66 -1.93 -75.59
C GLU A 331 6.00 -1.40 -76.87
N LEU A 332 4.92 -0.62 -76.77
CA LEU A 332 4.24 -0.04 -77.93
C LEU A 332 5.14 0.96 -78.66
N VAL A 333 5.89 1.79 -77.94
CA VAL A 333 6.91 2.69 -78.53
C VAL A 333 8.00 1.89 -79.26
N LYS A 334 8.50 0.79 -78.69
CA LYS A 334 9.47 -0.10 -79.38
C LYS A 334 8.88 -0.72 -80.65
N LYS A 335 7.62 -1.15 -80.60
CA LYS A 335 6.90 -1.72 -81.77
C LYS A 335 6.68 -0.67 -82.86
N ASN A 336 6.30 0.55 -82.50
CA ASN A 336 6.17 1.66 -83.46
C ASN A 336 7.53 2.02 -84.09
N LEU A 337 8.61 2.12 -83.32
CA LEU A 337 9.96 2.36 -83.85
C LEU A 337 10.42 1.26 -84.82
N ALA A 338 10.10 -0.01 -84.52
CA ALA A 338 10.35 -1.12 -85.45
C ALA A 338 9.56 -0.95 -86.76
N LEU A 339 8.25 -0.69 -86.68
CA LEU A 339 7.40 -0.45 -87.85
C LEU A 339 7.83 0.79 -88.66
N GLU A 340 8.28 1.86 -88.02
CA GLU A 340 8.88 3.03 -88.68
C GLU A 340 10.15 2.63 -89.45
N THR A 341 11.05 1.83 -88.85
CA THR A 341 12.23 1.33 -89.59
C THR A 341 11.83 0.41 -90.74
N GLU A 342 10.86 -0.48 -90.59
CA GLU A 342 10.32 -1.30 -91.68
C GLU A 342 9.72 -0.45 -92.82
N ILE A 343 9.01 0.63 -92.50
CA ILE A 343 8.48 1.60 -93.48
C ILE A 343 9.62 2.30 -94.23
N THR A 344 10.69 2.74 -93.55
CA THR A 344 11.85 3.35 -94.23
C THR A 344 12.58 2.35 -95.14
N ILE A 345 12.67 1.08 -94.73
CA ILE A 345 13.24 0.00 -95.54
C ILE A 345 12.36 -0.27 -96.76
N ALA A 346 11.05 -0.41 -96.59
CA ALA A 346 10.08 -0.58 -97.69
C ALA A 346 10.13 0.59 -98.68
N ALA A 347 10.21 1.84 -98.19
CA ALA A 347 10.38 3.03 -99.03
C ALA A 347 11.73 3.07 -99.76
N SER A 348 12.77 2.37 -99.26
CA SER A 348 14.05 2.19 -99.97
C SER A 348 13.97 1.13 -101.07
N TRP A 349 13.23 0.03 -100.83
CA TRP A 349 12.97 -0.98 -101.85
C TRP A 349 12.05 -0.46 -102.96
N GLN A 350 11.05 0.35 -102.62
CA GLN A 350 10.17 0.99 -103.60
C GLN A 350 10.93 1.94 -104.54
N ARG A 351 11.94 2.67 -104.01
CA ARG A 351 12.84 3.49 -104.84
C ARG A 351 13.68 2.64 -105.79
N LYS A 352 14.36 1.60 -105.29
CA LYS A 352 15.10 0.63 -106.12
C LYS A 352 14.24 -0.05 -107.19
N LEU A 353 12.97 -0.34 -106.87
CA LEU A 353 12.02 -0.92 -107.81
C LEU A 353 11.59 0.06 -108.90
N ASN A 354 11.54 1.36 -108.60
CA ASN A 354 11.29 2.39 -109.61
C ASN A 354 12.54 2.64 -110.47
N GLU A 355 13.72 2.76 -109.85
CA GLU A 355 15.03 2.86 -110.51
C GLU A 355 15.21 1.71 -111.54
N ALA A 356 15.00 0.46 -111.11
CA ALA A 356 15.09 -0.71 -111.99
C ALA A 356 14.00 -0.78 -113.09
N LYS A 357 12.83 -0.15 -112.88
CA LYS A 357 11.80 -0.01 -113.94
C LYS A 357 12.20 1.04 -114.97
N GLU A 358 12.74 2.17 -114.51
CA GLU A 358 13.25 3.23 -115.39
C GLU A 358 14.39 2.69 -116.26
N GLU A 359 15.37 2.00 -115.66
CA GLU A 359 16.41 1.24 -116.38
C GLU A 359 15.83 0.26 -117.40
N ASN A 360 14.84 -0.55 -117.01
CA ASN A 360 14.18 -1.49 -117.93
C ASN A 360 13.48 -0.77 -119.10
N THR A 361 12.78 0.35 -118.87
CA THR A 361 12.15 1.11 -119.97
C THR A 361 13.17 1.76 -120.92
N VAL A 362 14.35 2.15 -120.42
CA VAL A 362 15.46 2.62 -121.27
C VAL A 362 16.02 1.48 -122.11
N VAL A 363 16.16 0.28 -121.54
CA VAL A 363 16.59 -0.93 -122.28
C VAL A 363 15.54 -1.34 -123.32
N GLU A 364 14.25 -1.34 -122.97
CA GLU A 364 13.14 -1.62 -123.91
C GLU A 364 13.11 -0.62 -125.08
N PHE A 365 13.29 0.68 -124.80
CA PHE A 365 13.41 1.70 -125.83
C PHE A 365 14.63 1.46 -126.73
N ARG A 366 15.80 1.16 -126.16
CA ARG A 366 17.01 0.86 -126.94
C ARG A 366 16.89 -0.43 -127.76
N VAL A 367 16.17 -1.44 -127.25
CA VAL A 367 15.84 -2.66 -128.00
C VAL A 367 14.89 -2.34 -129.16
N SER A 368 13.88 -1.49 -128.95
CA SER A 368 12.98 -1.03 -130.02
C SER A 368 13.73 -0.24 -131.10
N GLU A 369 14.62 0.68 -130.71
CA GLU A 369 15.49 1.42 -131.62
C GLU A 369 16.37 0.46 -132.45
N LEU A 370 17.06 -0.48 -131.79
CA LEU A 370 17.87 -1.50 -132.47
C LEU A 370 17.04 -2.42 -133.37
N GLN A 371 15.77 -2.71 -133.03
CA GLN A 371 14.86 -3.44 -133.90
C GLN A 371 14.46 -2.63 -135.13
N THR A 372 14.22 -1.32 -135.01
CA THR A 372 13.93 -0.45 -136.17
C THR A 372 15.14 -0.29 -137.08
N LEU A 373 16.36 -0.16 -136.51
CA LEU A 373 17.60 -0.17 -137.29
C LEU A 373 17.81 -1.51 -137.99
N LEU A 374 17.63 -2.64 -137.29
CA LEU A 374 17.73 -3.98 -137.88
C LEU A 374 16.67 -4.23 -138.97
N ALA A 375 15.46 -3.67 -138.83
CA ALA A 375 14.43 -3.73 -139.87
C ALA A 375 14.85 -2.91 -141.10
N ARG A 376 15.33 -1.69 -140.89
CA ARG A 376 15.86 -0.82 -141.96
C ARG A 376 17.04 -1.46 -142.69
N GLU A 377 18.04 -1.99 -141.98
CA GLU A 377 19.18 -2.71 -142.57
C GLU A 377 18.73 -3.95 -143.37
N ARG A 378 17.64 -4.63 -142.94
CA ARG A 378 17.03 -5.73 -143.71
C ARG A 378 16.30 -5.24 -144.96
N GLU A 379 15.62 -4.11 -144.90
CA GLU A 379 14.98 -3.48 -146.06
C GLU A 379 16.03 -2.98 -147.05
N GLU A 380 17.08 -2.29 -146.59
CA GLU A 380 18.21 -1.85 -147.42
C GLU A 380 18.99 -3.04 -148.00
N HIS A 381 19.24 -4.11 -147.23
CA HIS A 381 19.78 -5.37 -147.78
C HIS A 381 18.83 -6.04 -148.79
N SER A 382 17.51 -5.95 -148.60
CA SER A 382 16.53 -6.50 -149.55
C SER A 382 16.50 -5.69 -150.84
N LEU A 383 16.54 -4.36 -150.74
CA LEU A 383 16.65 -3.44 -151.87
C LEU A 383 17.95 -3.69 -152.63
N ILE A 384 19.11 -3.67 -151.96
CA ILE A 384 20.42 -3.99 -152.55
C ILE A 384 20.41 -5.39 -153.18
N ARG A 385 19.71 -6.37 -152.61
CA ARG A 385 19.57 -7.71 -153.21
C ARG A 385 18.73 -7.67 -154.50
N THR A 386 17.62 -6.94 -154.52
CA THR A 386 16.83 -6.76 -155.75
C THR A 386 17.53 -5.89 -156.79
N GLU A 387 18.28 -4.87 -156.38
CA GLU A 387 19.13 -4.07 -157.24
C GLU A 387 20.29 -4.88 -157.80
N LEU A 388 20.91 -5.78 -157.01
CA LEU A 388 21.92 -6.72 -157.49
C LEU A 388 21.33 -7.73 -158.48
N GLU A 389 20.10 -8.19 -158.26
CA GLU A 389 19.40 -9.10 -159.18
C GLU A 389 19.01 -8.40 -160.49
N ILE A 390 18.48 -7.17 -160.41
CA ILE A 390 18.24 -6.29 -161.55
C ILE A 390 19.55 -5.99 -162.27
N ALA A 391 20.62 -5.67 -161.55
CA ALA A 391 21.95 -5.38 -162.10
C ALA A 391 22.63 -6.63 -162.67
N GLN A 392 22.38 -7.83 -162.15
CA GLN A 392 22.83 -9.07 -162.78
C GLN A 392 22.04 -9.36 -164.06
N ASN A 393 20.75 -9.04 -164.10
CA ASN A 393 19.94 -9.21 -165.30
C ASN A 393 20.27 -8.15 -166.36
N SER A 394 20.46 -6.89 -165.97
CA SER A 394 20.94 -5.84 -166.86
C SER A 394 22.42 -5.98 -167.20
N LEU A 395 23.24 -6.69 -166.42
CA LEU A 395 24.62 -7.06 -166.81
C LEU A 395 24.65 -8.24 -167.77
N LYS A 396 23.68 -9.17 -167.72
CA LYS A 396 23.47 -10.15 -168.81
C LYS A 396 22.99 -9.44 -170.08
N GLU A 397 22.07 -8.50 -169.95
CA GLU A 397 21.52 -7.73 -171.08
C GLU A 397 22.56 -6.76 -171.67
N THR A 398 23.38 -6.11 -170.83
CA THR A 398 24.48 -5.24 -171.30
C THR A 398 25.75 -6.01 -171.64
N SER A 399 25.97 -7.26 -171.21
CA SER A 399 26.98 -8.11 -171.85
C SER A 399 26.55 -8.50 -173.28
N ALA A 400 25.24 -8.69 -173.51
CA ALA A 400 24.67 -8.88 -174.85
C ALA A 400 24.59 -7.59 -175.70
N LEU A 401 24.63 -6.39 -175.08
CA LEU A 401 24.57 -5.10 -175.80
C LEU A 401 25.90 -4.33 -175.86
N ASN A 402 26.90 -4.64 -175.02
CA ASN A 402 28.24 -4.04 -175.10
C ASN A 402 29.05 -4.56 -176.30
N GLU A 403 28.65 -5.67 -176.92
CA GLU A 403 29.15 -6.04 -178.26
C GLU A 403 28.66 -5.06 -179.36
N LEU A 404 27.68 -4.19 -179.07
CA LEU A 404 26.98 -3.37 -180.07
C LEU A 404 27.03 -1.85 -179.88
N ARG A 405 27.63 -1.29 -178.80
CA ARG A 405 27.63 0.19 -178.63
C ARG A 405 28.75 0.87 -177.85
N GLY A 406 30.00 0.61 -178.20
CA GLY A 406 31.12 1.48 -177.80
C GLY A 406 31.16 2.82 -178.56
N ALA A 407 30.50 3.88 -178.04
CA ALA A 407 30.65 5.28 -178.48
C ALA A 407 30.04 6.34 -177.51
N ALA A 408 30.88 7.06 -176.74
CA ALA A 408 30.64 8.29 -175.90
C ALA A 408 29.57 8.23 -174.76
N GLU A 409 29.69 8.69 -173.48
CA GLU A 409 30.50 9.70 -172.73
C GLU A 409 29.93 11.14 -172.71
N GLN A 410 30.01 12.04 -171.69
CA GLN A 410 30.44 12.15 -170.25
C GLN A 410 29.76 13.47 -169.67
N GLN A 411 29.83 14.15 -168.48
CA GLN A 411 30.50 14.31 -167.14
C GLN A 411 29.64 15.40 -166.33
N LEU A 412 29.76 15.92 -165.06
CA LEU A 412 30.32 15.61 -163.71
C LEU A 412 29.84 16.67 -162.61
N SER A 413 29.82 16.31 -161.29
CA SER A 413 30.32 17.10 -160.09
C SER A 413 29.60 18.31 -159.33
N TRP A 414 29.26 18.12 -158.01
CA TRP A 414 29.58 18.84 -156.68
C TRP A 414 29.66 20.43 -156.46
N VAL A 415 29.62 21.16 -155.28
CA VAL A 415 29.41 21.00 -153.76
C VAL A 415 29.34 22.36 -152.90
N SER A 416 28.73 22.40 -151.68
CA SER A 416 28.85 23.34 -150.46
C SER A 416 28.52 24.89 -150.50
N ALA A 417 28.52 25.78 -149.45
CA ALA A 417 28.20 25.89 -147.95
C ALA A 417 28.42 27.41 -147.47
N GLU A 418 28.32 28.04 -146.24
CA GLU A 418 27.93 27.79 -144.80
C GLU A 418 27.82 29.11 -143.89
N CYS A 419 27.40 29.04 -142.59
CA CYS A 419 27.75 29.86 -141.35
C CYS A 419 27.19 31.29 -140.91
N ASN A 420 27.53 31.74 -139.65
CA ASN A 420 27.57 33.12 -138.99
C ASN A 420 26.30 33.67 -138.17
N VAL A 421 26.19 34.70 -137.25
CA VAL A 421 26.95 35.91 -136.71
C VAL A 421 26.55 36.44 -135.25
N PHE A 422 27.39 37.33 -134.62
CA PHE A 422 27.38 38.41 -133.51
C PHE A 422 26.13 38.98 -132.72
N SER A 423 26.18 39.95 -131.73
CA SER A 423 27.13 40.41 -130.62
C SER A 423 26.79 41.81 -129.90
N ALA A 424 27.22 42.06 -128.61
CA ALA A 424 27.59 43.37 -127.90
C ALA A 424 26.55 44.50 -127.50
N LEU A 425 26.85 45.72 -126.91
CA LEU A 425 27.59 46.22 -125.67
C LEU A 425 27.53 47.81 -125.52
N THR A 426 27.95 48.44 -124.37
CA THR A 426 28.69 49.78 -124.18
C THR A 426 28.04 50.96 -123.35
N MET A 427 28.71 52.14 -123.19
CA MET A 427 28.68 53.08 -122.01
C MET A 427 28.94 54.61 -122.27
N SER A 428 28.70 55.48 -121.25
CA SER A 428 29.61 56.57 -120.70
C SER A 428 29.10 58.05 -120.58
N GLY A 429 29.51 58.78 -119.51
CA GLY A 429 29.33 60.25 -119.25
C GLY A 429 28.12 60.67 -118.34
N GLY A 430 28.05 61.82 -117.62
CA GLY A 430 29.04 62.85 -117.19
C GLY A 430 28.82 64.30 -117.72
N ILE A 431 29.10 65.46 -117.04
CA ILE A 431 29.42 65.88 -115.63
C ILE A 431 29.19 67.44 -115.49
N SER A 432 28.63 67.98 -114.37
CA SER A 432 29.05 69.23 -113.61
C SER A 432 27.97 69.93 -112.74
N GLU A 433 28.41 70.65 -111.70
CA GLU A 433 27.81 71.86 -111.05
C GLU A 433 26.39 71.89 -110.45
N PHE A 434 26.12 71.00 -109.48
CA PHE A 434 25.57 71.43 -108.17
C PHE A 434 25.87 70.36 -107.11
N ASN A 435 26.93 70.57 -106.30
CA ASN A 435 27.66 69.53 -105.56
C ASN A 435 26.79 68.40 -104.96
N PRO A 436 26.61 67.28 -105.70
CA PRO A 436 25.72 66.21 -105.26
C PRO A 436 26.46 65.27 -104.32
N GLU A 437 27.79 65.16 -104.42
CA GLU A 437 28.59 64.26 -103.60
C GLU A 437 28.60 64.65 -102.13
N LEU A 438 28.70 65.95 -101.79
CA LEU A 438 28.57 66.37 -100.38
C LEU A 438 27.14 66.19 -99.86
N MET A 439 26.11 66.48 -100.65
CA MET A 439 24.73 66.28 -100.21
C MET A 439 24.37 64.80 -100.07
N GLN A 440 24.84 63.95 -100.99
CA GLN A 440 24.72 62.50 -100.94
C GLN A 440 25.57 61.91 -99.81
N LYS A 441 26.75 62.46 -99.51
CA LYS A 441 27.59 62.04 -98.38
C LYS A 441 27.03 62.49 -97.04
N ILE A 442 26.37 63.66 -96.95
CA ILE A 442 25.61 64.07 -95.77
C ILE A 442 24.39 63.15 -95.60
N ALA A 443 23.54 62.98 -96.61
CA ALA A 443 22.39 62.08 -96.53
C ALA A 443 22.79 60.62 -96.23
N ARG A 444 23.95 60.18 -96.73
CA ARG A 444 24.54 58.87 -96.41
C ARG A 444 25.06 58.81 -94.98
N LEU A 445 25.76 59.84 -94.49
CA LEU A 445 26.21 59.90 -93.09
C LEU A 445 25.04 60.09 -92.12
N GLU A 446 23.94 60.72 -92.53
CA GLU A 446 22.68 60.81 -91.78
C GLU A 446 21.96 59.47 -91.74
N TYR A 447 21.92 58.73 -92.87
CA TYR A 447 21.44 57.35 -92.91
C TYR A 447 22.30 56.42 -92.07
N GLU A 448 23.63 56.48 -92.20
CA GLU A 448 24.59 55.70 -91.41
C GLU A 448 24.52 56.07 -89.93
N ASN A 449 24.33 57.35 -89.55
CA ASN A 449 24.07 57.74 -88.16
C ASN A 449 22.69 57.28 -87.66
N ALA A 450 21.65 57.30 -88.49
CA ALA A 450 20.32 56.81 -88.11
C ALA A 450 20.32 55.30 -87.93
N GLU A 451 21.06 54.56 -88.76
CA GLU A 451 21.20 53.12 -88.68
C GLU A 451 22.12 52.70 -87.52
N LEU A 452 23.24 53.39 -87.29
CA LEU A 452 24.08 53.19 -86.10
C LEU A 452 23.30 53.50 -84.81
N LYS A 453 22.43 54.53 -84.80
CA LYS A 453 21.53 54.77 -83.67
C LYS A 453 20.55 53.63 -83.46
N LYS A 454 19.85 53.14 -84.50
CA LYS A 454 18.99 51.95 -84.39
C LYS A 454 19.74 50.71 -83.90
N GLN A 455 20.99 50.52 -84.32
CA GLN A 455 21.83 49.40 -83.89
C GLN A 455 22.19 49.54 -82.41
N ILE A 456 22.61 50.73 -81.96
CA ILE A 456 22.86 51.02 -80.54
C ILE A 456 21.58 50.91 -79.70
N ASP A 457 20.46 51.45 -80.15
CA ASP A 457 19.16 51.35 -79.48
C ASP A 457 18.66 49.90 -79.42
N GLY A 458 18.92 49.11 -80.47
CA GLY A 458 18.60 47.69 -80.55
C GLY A 458 19.49 46.80 -79.67
N GLU A 459 20.80 47.02 -79.68
CA GLU A 459 21.76 46.33 -78.81
C GLU A 459 21.54 46.69 -77.33
N THR A 460 21.27 47.96 -77.02
CA THR A 460 20.94 48.38 -75.66
C THR A 460 19.58 47.86 -75.21
N SER A 461 18.55 47.84 -76.06
CA SER A 461 17.28 47.15 -75.77
C SER A 461 17.51 45.67 -75.48
N ALA A 462 18.17 44.93 -76.38
CA ALA A 462 18.46 43.51 -76.18
C ALA A 462 19.32 43.25 -74.92
N ARG A 463 20.21 44.18 -74.55
CA ARG A 463 20.97 44.12 -73.30
C ARG A 463 20.11 44.40 -72.06
N ILE A 464 19.16 45.33 -72.15
CA ILE A 464 18.17 45.58 -71.09
C ILE A 464 17.26 44.36 -70.92
N ASP A 465 16.75 43.80 -72.02
CA ASP A 465 15.89 42.62 -72.02
C ASP A 465 16.59 41.41 -71.41
N THR A 466 17.84 41.12 -71.79
CA THR A 466 18.62 40.03 -71.18
C THR A 466 18.90 40.25 -69.69
N LEU A 467 19.14 41.49 -69.25
CA LEU A 467 19.30 41.83 -67.82
C LEU A 467 17.98 41.70 -67.04
N LEU A 468 16.84 42.08 -67.63
CA LEU A 468 15.51 41.86 -67.04
C LEU A 468 15.21 40.36 -66.89
N ASP A 469 15.57 39.57 -67.91
CA ASP A 469 15.41 38.12 -67.93
C ASP A 469 16.30 37.43 -66.87
N GLU A 470 17.52 37.93 -66.65
CA GLU A 470 18.40 37.53 -65.52
C GLU A 470 17.83 37.93 -64.16
N ILE A 471 17.32 39.15 -64.01
CA ILE A 471 16.66 39.63 -62.78
C ILE A 471 15.43 38.76 -62.44
N GLU A 472 14.64 38.35 -63.44
CA GLU A 472 13.48 37.49 -63.22
C GLU A 472 13.89 36.06 -62.85
N LYS A 473 14.92 35.49 -63.50
CA LYS A 473 15.52 34.19 -63.13
C LYS A 473 16.05 34.21 -61.70
N LEU A 474 16.81 35.24 -61.32
CA LEU A 474 17.30 35.44 -59.95
C LEU A 474 16.15 35.63 -58.95
N SER A 475 15.09 36.36 -59.33
CA SER A 475 13.91 36.57 -58.48
C SER A 475 13.06 35.30 -58.31
N ARG A 476 12.97 34.43 -59.33
CA ARG A 476 12.38 33.08 -59.23
C ARG A 476 13.23 32.18 -58.32
N LEU A 477 14.55 32.22 -58.48
CA LEU A 477 15.50 31.43 -57.68
C LEU A 477 15.49 31.84 -56.20
N LYS A 478 15.47 33.15 -55.90
CA LYS A 478 15.31 33.71 -54.56
C LYS A 478 14.04 33.20 -53.89
N ARG A 479 12.88 33.34 -54.55
CA ARG A 479 11.58 32.83 -54.04
C ARG A 479 11.61 31.32 -53.77
N SER A 480 12.31 30.55 -54.60
CA SER A 480 12.54 29.11 -54.38
C SER A 480 13.39 28.82 -53.14
N PHE A 481 14.48 29.57 -52.92
CA PHE A 481 15.31 29.43 -51.71
C PHE A 481 14.58 29.87 -50.44
N GLU A 482 13.86 31.00 -50.48
CA GLU A 482 13.04 31.48 -49.35
C GLU A 482 11.97 30.44 -48.97
N LYS A 483 11.25 29.89 -49.95
CA LYS A 483 10.29 28.81 -49.69
C LYS A 483 10.96 27.59 -49.04
N LYS A 484 12.07 27.11 -49.62
CA LYS A 484 12.82 25.96 -49.06
C LYS A 484 13.28 26.24 -47.64
N TYR A 485 13.78 27.44 -47.35
CA TYR A 485 14.21 27.86 -46.02
C TYR A 485 13.06 27.79 -45.01
N PHE A 486 11.91 28.42 -45.29
CA PHE A 486 10.75 28.38 -44.40
C PHE A 486 10.13 26.98 -44.26
N ASP A 487 10.16 26.15 -45.31
CA ASP A 487 9.71 24.76 -45.23
C ASP A 487 10.68 23.90 -44.38
N THR A 488 12.01 24.14 -44.44
CA THR A 488 12.98 23.48 -43.55
C THR A 488 12.93 23.98 -42.11
N ASP A 489 12.70 25.27 -41.86
CA ASP A 489 12.52 25.84 -40.52
C ASP A 489 11.25 25.27 -39.87
N ARG A 490 10.12 25.22 -40.59
CA ARG A 490 8.89 24.58 -40.11
C ARG A 490 9.10 23.09 -39.76
N ALA A 491 9.90 22.37 -40.56
CA ALA A 491 10.26 20.97 -40.28
C ALA A 491 11.17 20.83 -39.04
N LEU A 492 12.15 21.74 -38.88
CA LEU A 492 13.03 21.78 -37.71
C LEU A 492 12.25 22.11 -36.43
N GLN A 493 11.35 23.09 -36.48
CA GLN A 493 10.45 23.41 -35.37
C GLN A 493 9.55 22.22 -35.03
N SER A 494 8.95 21.57 -36.02
CA SER A 494 8.11 20.37 -35.82
C SER A 494 8.87 19.24 -35.13
N THR A 495 10.07 18.90 -35.62
CA THR A 495 10.91 17.86 -35.01
C THR A 495 11.41 18.25 -33.61
N GLN A 496 11.72 19.53 -33.37
CA GLN A 496 12.06 20.03 -32.03
C GLN A 496 10.86 19.92 -31.04
N HIS A 497 9.63 20.16 -31.50
CA HIS A 497 8.42 19.96 -30.69
C HIS A 497 8.15 18.48 -30.40
N GLN A 498 8.32 17.61 -31.40
CA GLN A 498 8.25 16.15 -31.20
C GLN A 498 9.30 15.67 -30.19
N LEU A 499 10.55 16.16 -30.29
CA LEU A 499 11.62 15.83 -29.36
C LEU A 499 11.34 16.33 -27.93
N ARG A 500 10.80 17.55 -27.76
CA ARG A 500 10.34 18.03 -26.44
C ARG A 500 9.26 17.12 -25.85
N ARG A 501 8.25 16.75 -26.65
CA ARG A 501 7.16 15.87 -26.22
C ARG A 501 7.66 14.47 -25.83
N ALA A 502 8.53 13.87 -26.64
CA ALA A 502 9.16 12.58 -26.36
C ALA A 502 10.01 12.64 -25.07
N LYS A 503 10.79 13.71 -24.86
CA LYS A 503 11.53 13.92 -23.59
C LYS A 503 10.60 14.05 -22.39
N GLN A 504 9.45 14.73 -22.53
CA GLN A 504 8.48 14.88 -21.45
C GLN A 504 7.76 13.56 -21.12
N GLN A 505 7.44 12.73 -22.11
CA GLN A 505 6.89 11.38 -21.91
C GLN A 505 7.92 10.42 -21.30
N LEU A 506 9.19 10.53 -21.71
CA LEU A 506 10.28 9.78 -21.07
C LEU A 506 10.48 10.22 -19.60
N ALA A 507 10.33 11.51 -19.29
CA ALA A 507 10.39 12.00 -17.93
C ALA A 507 9.21 11.49 -17.06
N SER A 508 7.97 11.49 -17.57
CA SER A 508 6.82 10.98 -16.82
C SER A 508 6.97 9.48 -16.54
N THR A 509 7.28 8.68 -17.57
CA THR A 509 7.50 7.23 -17.42
C THR A 509 8.65 6.91 -16.47
N ILE A 510 9.73 7.70 -16.44
CA ILE A 510 10.80 7.55 -15.43
C ILE A 510 10.26 7.83 -14.02
N THR A 511 9.43 8.86 -13.81
CA THR A 511 8.81 9.10 -12.48
C THR A 511 7.81 8.02 -12.09
N GLU A 512 7.02 7.51 -13.03
CA GLU A 512 6.08 6.39 -12.85
C GLU A 512 6.84 5.12 -12.41
N PHE A 513 7.93 4.76 -13.10
CA PHE A 513 8.80 3.65 -12.71
C PHE A 513 9.49 3.87 -11.35
N GLN A 514 9.90 5.10 -11.02
CA GLN A 514 10.48 5.40 -9.70
C GLN A 514 9.48 5.23 -8.56
N VAL A 515 8.20 5.58 -8.77
CA VAL A 515 7.13 5.32 -7.79
C VAL A 515 6.86 3.83 -7.67
N ALA A 516 6.72 3.11 -8.80
CA ALA A 516 6.50 1.66 -8.80
C ALA A 516 7.60 0.88 -8.08
N VAL A 517 8.87 1.27 -8.26
CA VAL A 517 10.01 0.64 -7.55
C VAL A 517 9.94 0.90 -6.04
N ARG A 518 9.55 2.10 -5.58
CA ARG A 518 9.39 2.41 -4.14
C ARG A 518 8.29 1.57 -3.51
N LEU A 519 7.11 1.55 -4.13
CA LEU A 519 5.99 0.74 -3.68
C LEU A 519 6.34 -0.76 -3.64
N GLN A 520 7.16 -1.24 -4.57
CA GLN A 520 7.65 -2.62 -4.54
C GLN A 520 8.68 -2.89 -3.44
N THR A 521 9.54 -1.92 -3.08
CA THR A 521 10.42 -2.06 -1.90
C THR A 521 9.64 -2.03 -0.58
N GLU A 522 8.69 -1.10 -0.43
CA GLU A 522 7.82 -1.00 0.76
C GLU A 522 6.98 -2.29 0.92
N ARG A 523 6.43 -2.80 -0.19
CA ARG A 523 5.74 -4.11 -0.20
C ARG A 523 6.67 -5.25 0.22
N GLN A 524 7.92 -5.28 -0.24
CA GLN A 524 8.86 -6.34 0.14
C GLN A 524 9.21 -6.28 1.63
N GLU A 525 9.32 -5.09 2.21
CA GLU A 525 9.51 -4.89 3.66
C GLU A 525 8.29 -5.35 4.46
N LEU A 526 7.07 -5.07 3.98
CA LEU A 526 5.82 -5.59 4.58
C LEU A 526 5.72 -7.12 4.50
N GLU A 527 6.02 -7.73 3.34
CA GLU A 527 6.04 -9.19 3.17
C GLU A 527 7.08 -9.85 4.11
N ASN A 528 8.26 -9.24 4.27
CA ASN A 528 9.27 -9.70 5.23
C ASN A 528 8.77 -9.58 6.68
N ALA A 529 8.07 -8.49 7.03
CA ALA A 529 7.51 -8.29 8.36
C ALA A 529 6.40 -9.30 8.68
N VAL A 530 5.55 -9.64 7.70
CA VAL A 530 4.52 -10.69 7.84
C VAL A 530 5.17 -12.04 8.14
N VAL A 531 6.20 -12.46 7.39
CA VAL A 531 6.90 -13.74 7.65
C VAL A 531 7.52 -13.80 9.05
N VAL A 532 8.06 -12.67 9.55
CA VAL A 532 8.59 -12.58 10.93
C VAL A 532 7.46 -12.68 11.98
N LEU A 533 6.30 -12.08 11.71
CA LEU A 533 5.13 -12.18 12.59
C LEU A 533 4.52 -13.59 12.60
N GLU A 534 4.38 -14.24 11.45
CA GLU A 534 3.94 -15.64 11.33
C GLU A 534 4.86 -16.58 12.12
N ALA A 535 6.18 -16.45 11.96
CA ALA A 535 7.15 -17.22 12.73
C ALA A 535 7.00 -16.99 14.25
N LYS A 536 6.69 -15.76 14.67
CA LYS A 536 6.43 -15.42 16.08
C LYS A 536 5.11 -16.00 16.59
N VAL A 537 4.04 -16.01 15.78
CA VAL A 537 2.77 -16.66 16.11
C VAL A 537 2.98 -18.16 16.31
N ILE A 538 3.68 -18.84 15.40
CA ILE A 538 4.00 -20.27 15.49
C ILE A 538 4.80 -20.61 16.77
N LEU A 539 5.65 -19.70 17.25
CA LEU A 539 6.35 -19.85 18.54
C LEU A 539 5.40 -19.68 19.73
N LEU A 540 4.55 -18.65 19.72
CA LEU A 540 3.56 -18.40 20.78
C LEU A 540 2.52 -19.54 20.88
N GLU A 541 2.13 -20.15 19.77
CA GLU A 541 1.28 -21.35 19.75
C GLU A 541 1.98 -22.56 20.36
N LYS A 542 3.28 -22.76 20.10
CA LYS A 542 4.07 -23.83 20.73
C LYS A 542 4.17 -23.64 22.24
N GLU A 543 4.41 -22.43 22.71
CA GLU A 543 4.41 -22.11 24.15
C GLU A 543 3.03 -22.29 24.79
N ARG A 544 1.96 -21.80 24.15
CA ARG A 544 0.57 -22.03 24.58
C ARG A 544 0.26 -23.53 24.70
N ASN A 545 0.69 -24.34 23.73
CA ASN A 545 0.51 -25.79 23.74
C ASN A 545 1.37 -26.48 24.81
N HIS A 546 2.58 -25.98 25.08
CA HIS A 546 3.40 -26.45 26.20
C HIS A 546 2.72 -26.17 27.55
N VAL A 547 2.27 -24.94 27.79
CA VAL A 547 1.55 -24.54 29.02
C VAL A 547 0.27 -25.35 29.21
N SER A 548 -0.55 -25.49 28.17
CA SER A 548 -1.76 -26.32 28.18
C SER A 548 -1.45 -27.78 28.54
N THR A 549 -0.40 -28.36 27.95
CA THR A 549 0.06 -29.72 28.26
C THR A 549 0.57 -29.85 29.69
N GLN A 550 1.32 -28.87 30.19
CA GLN A 550 1.81 -28.85 31.56
C GLN A 550 0.64 -28.72 32.56
N GLU A 551 -0.36 -27.91 32.26
CA GLU A 551 -1.53 -27.73 33.12
C GLU A 551 -2.44 -28.96 33.11
N GLN A 552 -2.57 -29.65 31.99
CA GLN A 552 -3.28 -30.94 31.94
C GLN A 552 -2.56 -32.03 32.74
N ARG A 553 -1.21 -32.04 32.75
CA ARG A 553 -0.42 -32.90 33.65
C ARG A 553 -0.62 -32.53 35.13
N LYS A 554 -0.68 -31.23 35.47
CA LYS A 554 -1.01 -30.75 36.83
C LYS A 554 -2.42 -31.17 37.26
N ARG A 555 -3.41 -31.13 36.37
CA ARG A 555 -4.77 -31.66 36.61
C ARG A 555 -4.72 -33.17 36.90
N GLY A 556 -4.14 -33.97 36.01
CA GLY A 556 -4.02 -35.43 36.18
C GLY A 556 -3.34 -35.83 37.50
N ALA A 557 -2.21 -35.20 37.85
CA ALA A 557 -1.53 -35.44 39.11
C ALA A 557 -2.37 -35.06 40.34
N LYS A 558 -3.16 -33.98 40.26
CA LYS A 558 -4.10 -33.60 41.33
C LYS A 558 -5.23 -34.61 41.46
N ASP A 559 -5.76 -35.12 40.36
CA ASP A 559 -6.83 -36.13 40.36
C ASP A 559 -6.33 -37.48 40.89
N GLU A 560 -5.08 -37.85 40.62
CA GLU A 560 -4.40 -38.99 41.25
C GLU A 560 -4.23 -38.80 42.76
N ILE A 561 -3.77 -37.63 43.22
CA ILE A 561 -3.67 -37.31 44.65
C ILE A 561 -5.04 -37.38 45.35
N LEU A 562 -6.11 -36.88 44.72
CA LEU A 562 -7.47 -36.98 45.23
C LEU A 562 -7.95 -38.43 45.29
N ARG A 563 -7.65 -39.25 44.28
CA ARG A 563 -7.93 -40.70 44.31
C ARG A 563 -7.20 -41.39 45.47
N PHE A 564 -5.89 -41.20 45.61
CA PHE A 564 -5.11 -41.77 46.72
C PHE A 564 -5.62 -41.29 48.09
N SER A 565 -5.97 -40.01 48.23
CA SER A 565 -6.57 -39.46 49.45
C SER A 565 -7.92 -40.12 49.78
N SER A 566 -8.80 -40.29 48.78
CA SER A 566 -10.09 -40.98 48.98
C SER A 566 -9.91 -42.46 49.35
N GLN A 567 -8.97 -43.15 48.70
CA GLN A 567 -8.65 -44.55 48.98
C GLN A 567 -8.08 -44.72 50.39
N LEU A 568 -7.18 -43.82 50.80
CA LEU A 568 -6.63 -43.80 52.16
C LEU A 568 -7.72 -43.53 53.20
N ASN A 569 -8.61 -42.55 52.97
CA ASN A 569 -9.75 -42.31 53.84
C ASN A 569 -10.65 -43.55 53.97
N THR A 570 -10.95 -44.27 52.87
CA THR A 570 -11.73 -45.52 52.99
C THR A 570 -10.99 -46.62 53.77
N GLN A 571 -9.67 -46.75 53.64
CA GLN A 571 -8.89 -47.70 54.45
C GLN A 571 -8.87 -47.31 55.94
N VAL A 572 -8.71 -46.03 56.24
CA VAL A 572 -8.76 -45.49 57.62
C VAL A 572 -10.15 -45.69 58.22
N SER A 573 -11.23 -45.41 57.49
CA SER A 573 -12.61 -45.67 57.94
C SER A 573 -12.85 -47.16 58.23
N LEU A 574 -12.40 -48.06 57.35
CA LEU A 574 -12.51 -49.51 57.59
C LEU A 574 -11.71 -49.93 58.84
N MET A 575 -10.49 -49.43 59.03
CA MET A 575 -9.71 -49.65 60.25
C MET A 575 -10.41 -49.14 61.50
N ILE A 576 -11.04 -47.95 61.46
CA ILE A 576 -11.83 -47.41 62.57
C ILE A 576 -12.98 -48.36 62.91
N THR A 577 -13.78 -48.79 61.92
CA THR A 577 -14.90 -49.70 62.18
C THR A 577 -14.48 -51.06 62.75
N GLU A 578 -13.32 -51.61 62.34
CA GLU A 578 -12.80 -52.86 62.90
C GLU A 578 -12.23 -52.64 64.32
N LEU A 579 -11.61 -51.49 64.60
CA LEU A 579 -11.18 -51.11 65.96
C LEU A 579 -12.38 -50.87 66.90
N GLU A 580 -13.44 -50.22 66.45
CA GLU A 580 -14.69 -50.04 67.20
C GLU A 580 -15.36 -51.39 67.51
N LYS A 581 -15.38 -52.30 66.54
CA LYS A 581 -15.87 -53.66 66.70
C LYS A 581 -15.02 -54.44 67.71
N VAL A 582 -13.69 -54.41 67.60
CA VAL A 582 -12.78 -55.04 68.59
C VAL A 582 -12.93 -54.42 69.98
N LEU A 583 -13.14 -53.10 70.08
CA LEU A 583 -13.45 -52.43 71.36
C LEU A 583 -14.81 -52.86 71.93
N LYS A 584 -15.82 -53.09 71.09
CA LYS A 584 -17.13 -53.61 71.50
C LYS A 584 -17.02 -55.07 71.96
N GLU A 585 -16.34 -55.92 71.21
CA GLU A 585 -16.04 -57.30 71.58
C GLU A 585 -15.24 -57.37 72.89
N ASN A 586 -14.27 -56.49 73.10
CA ASN A 586 -13.51 -56.39 74.35
C ASN A 586 -14.39 -55.90 75.53
N LYS A 587 -15.27 -54.91 75.34
CA LYS A 587 -16.27 -54.50 76.35
C LYS A 587 -17.25 -55.63 76.68
N GLU A 588 -17.68 -56.41 75.68
CA GLU A 588 -18.48 -57.61 75.89
C GLU A 588 -17.71 -58.71 76.62
N LEU A 589 -16.44 -58.93 76.33
CA LEU A 589 -15.59 -59.88 77.04
C LEU A 589 -15.32 -59.43 78.48
N GLN A 590 -15.08 -58.14 78.72
CA GLN A 590 -14.94 -57.59 80.08
C GLN A 590 -16.23 -57.74 80.89
N THR A 591 -17.39 -57.42 80.33
CA THR A 591 -18.67 -57.60 81.02
C THR A 591 -19.05 -59.08 81.19
N LYS A 592 -18.61 -59.98 80.29
CA LYS A 592 -18.69 -61.44 80.48
C LYS A 592 -17.75 -61.90 81.61
N CYS A 593 -16.50 -61.42 81.68
CA CYS A 593 -15.57 -61.72 82.77
C CYS A 593 -16.05 -61.20 84.14
N VAL A 594 -16.58 -59.99 84.22
CA VAL A 594 -17.16 -59.43 85.46
C VAL A 594 -18.40 -60.21 85.94
N LYS A 595 -19.10 -60.90 85.02
CA LYS A 595 -20.18 -61.85 85.35
C LYS A 595 -19.73 -63.31 85.52
N CYS A 596 -18.47 -63.63 85.22
CA CYS A 596 -17.95 -65.00 85.19
C CYS A 596 -16.98 -65.22 86.35
N ASN A 597 -17.52 -65.49 87.54
CA ASN A 597 -16.74 -65.80 88.74
C ASN A 597 -16.22 -67.25 88.69
N CYS A 598 -15.45 -67.59 87.66
CA CYS A 598 -14.97 -68.95 87.36
C CYS A 598 -13.44 -69.04 87.40
N SER A 599 -12.97 -70.12 88.04
CA SER A 599 -11.56 -70.49 88.22
C SER A 599 -10.79 -70.63 86.90
N ARG A 600 -9.46 -70.52 86.98
CA ARG A 600 -8.52 -70.85 85.88
C ARG A 600 -8.82 -72.22 85.26
N GLY A 601 -9.41 -72.25 84.07
CA GLY A 601 -9.45 -73.43 83.20
C GLY A 601 -8.37 -73.32 82.12
N SER A 602 -7.39 -74.22 82.13
CA SER A 602 -6.35 -74.27 81.09
C SER A 602 -6.93 -74.80 79.78
N PRO A 603 -6.78 -74.09 78.63
CA PRO A 603 -7.22 -74.60 77.33
C PRO A 603 -6.44 -75.86 76.93
N SER A 604 -7.06 -76.71 76.10
CA SER A 604 -6.44 -77.96 75.66
C SER A 604 -5.22 -77.70 74.76
N ARG A 605 -4.19 -78.56 74.86
CA ARG A 605 -2.95 -78.47 74.07
C ARG A 605 -3.16 -78.74 72.56
N SER A 606 -4.38 -79.10 72.14
CA SER A 606 -4.70 -79.47 70.75
C SER A 606 -5.05 -78.25 69.88
N GLU A 607 -6.01 -77.44 70.32
CA GLU A 607 -6.63 -76.38 69.49
C GLU A 607 -5.66 -75.21 69.23
N ILE A 608 -4.75 -74.95 70.18
CA ILE A 608 -3.70 -73.94 70.06
C ILE A 608 -2.77 -74.24 68.87
N VAL A 609 -2.53 -75.52 68.56
CA VAL A 609 -1.63 -75.93 67.47
C VAL A 609 -2.26 -75.69 66.09
N ASP A 610 -3.55 -76.02 65.92
CA ASP A 610 -4.25 -75.78 64.64
C ASP A 610 -4.53 -74.29 64.41
N SER A 611 -4.90 -73.54 65.46
CA SER A 611 -4.98 -72.07 65.41
C SER A 611 -3.64 -71.44 65.01
N GLY A 612 -2.55 -71.86 65.67
CA GLY A 612 -1.19 -71.43 65.33
C GLY A 612 -0.74 -71.81 63.92
N GLN A 613 -1.12 -72.99 63.40
CA GLN A 613 -0.84 -73.38 62.03
C GLN A 613 -1.66 -72.57 61.00
N LYS A 614 -2.92 -72.24 61.29
CA LYS A 614 -3.75 -71.38 60.44
C LYS A 614 -3.18 -69.96 60.37
N ALA A 615 -2.82 -69.38 61.52
CA ALA A 615 -2.12 -68.09 61.58
C ALA A 615 -0.79 -68.14 60.82
N LYS A 616 0.05 -69.16 61.04
CA LYS A 616 1.34 -69.32 60.32
C LYS A 616 1.14 -69.43 58.80
N LYS A 617 0.14 -70.17 58.33
CA LYS A 617 -0.21 -70.26 56.89
C LYS A 617 -0.69 -68.92 56.32
N PHE A 618 -1.46 -68.14 57.08
CA PHE A 618 -1.89 -66.80 56.68
C PHE A 618 -0.69 -65.85 56.53
N TYR A 619 0.18 -65.77 57.54
CA TYR A 619 1.39 -64.95 57.46
C TYR A 619 2.33 -65.39 56.34
N LEU A 620 2.53 -66.71 56.12
CA LEU A 620 3.36 -67.20 55.01
C LEU A 620 2.81 -66.73 53.65
N ARG A 621 1.49 -66.84 53.43
CA ARG A 621 0.84 -66.40 52.20
C ARG A 621 0.92 -64.87 52.02
N ARG A 622 0.82 -64.09 53.10
CA ARG A 622 0.96 -62.63 53.04
C ARG A 622 2.41 -62.19 52.77
N ILE A 623 3.40 -62.91 53.31
CA ILE A 623 4.83 -62.70 52.98
C ILE A 623 5.07 -62.98 51.50
N GLN A 624 4.65 -64.15 50.99
CA GLN A 624 4.76 -64.50 49.57
C GLN A 624 4.08 -63.48 48.64
N GLN A 625 2.93 -62.94 49.05
CA GLN A 625 2.26 -61.88 48.31
C GLN A 625 3.06 -60.57 48.31
N LEU A 626 3.62 -60.15 49.46
CA LEU A 626 4.46 -58.95 49.57
C LEU A 626 5.79 -59.09 48.81
N GLU A 627 6.36 -60.30 48.76
CA GLU A 627 7.53 -60.62 47.95
C GLU A 627 7.23 -60.47 46.46
N HIS A 628 6.11 -61.00 45.98
CA HIS A 628 5.67 -60.83 44.60
C HIS A 628 5.30 -59.37 44.26
N GLU A 629 4.59 -58.68 45.15
CA GLU A 629 4.30 -57.24 45.01
C GLU A 629 5.61 -56.44 44.87
N LYS A 630 6.63 -56.72 45.71
CA LYS A 630 7.98 -56.13 45.61
C LYS A 630 8.66 -56.45 44.27
N GLU A 631 8.62 -57.69 43.79
CA GLU A 631 9.20 -58.07 42.50
C GLU A 631 8.59 -57.29 41.33
N THR A 632 7.25 -57.13 41.30
CA THR A 632 6.59 -56.33 40.24
C THR A 632 6.94 -54.85 40.31
N VAL A 633 7.17 -54.30 41.51
CA VAL A 633 7.65 -52.92 41.69
C VAL A 633 9.12 -52.77 41.25
N GLU A 634 9.98 -53.74 41.56
CA GLU A 634 11.35 -53.74 41.04
C GLU A 634 11.42 -53.90 39.52
N TYR A 635 10.56 -54.73 38.92
CA TYR A 635 10.46 -54.86 37.46
C TYR A 635 10.10 -53.51 36.81
N LYS A 636 9.01 -52.88 37.25
CA LYS A 636 8.59 -51.55 36.76
C LYS A 636 9.66 -50.49 36.98
N ARG A 637 10.39 -50.54 38.11
CA ARG A 637 11.52 -49.63 38.37
C ARG A 637 12.66 -49.84 37.37
N ARG A 638 12.96 -51.08 36.98
CA ARG A 638 13.97 -51.41 35.95
C ARG A 638 13.51 -50.94 34.56
N GLU A 639 12.23 -51.10 34.21
CA GLU A 639 11.66 -50.56 32.97
C GLU A 639 11.78 -49.03 32.90
N ILE A 640 11.40 -48.31 33.96
CA ILE A 640 11.51 -46.85 34.04
C ILE A 640 12.97 -46.40 33.93
N LEU A 641 13.91 -47.10 34.55
CA LEU A 641 15.35 -46.81 34.42
C LEU A 641 15.85 -47.02 32.98
N LEU A 642 15.40 -48.07 32.29
CA LEU A 642 15.74 -48.32 30.88
C LEU A 642 15.10 -47.29 29.94
N ALA A 643 13.87 -46.87 30.20
CA ALA A 643 13.19 -45.81 29.46
C ALA A 643 13.90 -44.46 29.62
N ASN A 644 14.28 -44.09 30.86
CA ASN A 644 15.07 -42.90 31.12
C ASN A 644 16.46 -42.96 30.48
N ALA A 645 17.13 -44.12 30.48
CA ALA A 645 18.41 -44.30 29.81
C ALA A 645 18.32 -44.08 28.29
N LYS A 646 17.27 -44.62 27.64
CA LYS A 646 16.97 -44.37 26.22
C LYS A 646 16.70 -42.89 25.95
N LEU A 647 15.85 -42.24 26.74
CA LEU A 647 15.50 -40.83 26.58
C LEU A 647 16.73 -39.90 26.74
N ILE A 648 17.65 -40.23 27.66
CA ILE A 648 18.94 -39.51 27.80
C ILE A 648 19.84 -39.75 26.58
N GLN A 649 19.84 -40.96 26.00
CA GLN A 649 20.59 -41.26 24.78
C GLN A 649 20.02 -40.51 23.56
N GLU A 650 18.70 -40.46 23.41
CA GLU A 650 17.99 -39.70 22.37
C GLU A 650 18.23 -38.19 22.52
N GLN A 651 18.14 -37.63 23.73
CA GLN A 651 18.49 -36.24 24.00
C GLN A 651 19.94 -35.92 23.61
N LYS A 652 20.90 -36.81 23.92
CA LYS A 652 22.30 -36.65 23.49
C LYS A 652 22.45 -36.68 21.96
N GLN A 653 21.76 -37.58 21.26
CA GLN A 653 21.77 -37.63 19.80
C GLN A 653 21.15 -36.38 19.16
N LEU A 654 20.04 -35.87 19.71
CA LEU A 654 19.40 -34.63 19.27
C LEU A 654 20.29 -33.42 19.53
N HIS A 655 20.95 -33.35 20.70
CA HIS A 655 21.91 -32.29 21.00
C HIS A 655 23.09 -32.28 20.02
N VAL A 656 23.70 -33.44 19.73
CA VAL A 656 24.77 -33.56 18.73
C VAL A 656 24.28 -33.13 17.34
N LYS A 657 23.09 -33.57 16.90
CA LYS A 657 22.50 -33.12 15.63
C LYS A 657 22.29 -31.61 15.58
N ASN A 658 21.78 -31.01 16.66
CA ASN A 658 21.57 -29.56 16.74
C ASN A 658 22.89 -28.78 16.70
N VAL A 659 23.96 -29.27 17.35
CA VAL A 659 25.30 -28.68 17.26
C VAL A 659 25.87 -28.79 15.85
N CYS A 660 25.72 -29.94 15.18
CA CYS A 660 26.13 -30.10 13.78
C CYS A 660 25.37 -29.14 12.83
N LEU A 661 24.06 -29.00 13.00
CA LEU A 661 23.25 -28.07 12.21
C LEU A 661 23.61 -26.60 12.48
N ALA A 662 23.84 -26.22 13.74
CA ALA A 662 24.29 -24.88 14.09
C ALA A 662 25.66 -24.54 13.45
N ASN A 663 26.61 -25.47 13.48
CA ASN A 663 27.92 -25.30 12.84
C ASN A 663 27.80 -25.11 11.32
N GLU A 664 26.88 -25.82 10.66
CA GLU A 664 26.68 -25.67 9.21
C GLU A 664 25.93 -24.38 8.86
N VAL A 665 24.99 -23.92 9.69
CA VAL A 665 24.38 -22.58 9.56
C VAL A 665 25.44 -21.49 9.69
N SER A 666 26.35 -21.58 10.68
CA SER A 666 27.47 -20.64 10.82
C SER A 666 28.37 -20.61 9.58
N ARG A 667 28.72 -21.77 9.01
CA ARG A 667 29.50 -21.85 7.76
C ARG A 667 28.80 -21.24 6.55
N LEU A 668 27.49 -21.44 6.42
CA LEU A 668 26.69 -20.81 5.37
C LEU A 668 26.66 -19.29 5.56
N GLN A 669 26.54 -18.81 6.80
CA GLN A 669 26.56 -17.39 7.13
C GLN A 669 27.94 -16.75 6.88
N GLU A 670 29.05 -17.44 7.20
CA GLU A 670 30.41 -17.04 6.83
C GLU A 670 30.59 -16.96 5.30
N SER A 671 30.06 -17.94 4.57
CA SER A 671 30.10 -17.98 3.10
C SER A 671 29.34 -16.81 2.47
N ILE A 672 28.14 -16.51 2.99
CA ILE A 672 27.32 -15.35 2.59
C ILE A 672 28.07 -14.05 2.88
N ASN A 673 28.62 -13.87 4.09
CA ASN A 673 29.40 -12.68 4.46
C ASN A 673 30.62 -12.48 3.54
N HIS A 674 31.34 -13.56 3.21
CA HIS A 674 32.45 -13.53 2.27
C HIS A 674 32.01 -13.21 0.83
N TRP A 675 30.83 -13.67 0.39
CA TRP A 675 30.26 -13.30 -0.91
C TRP A 675 29.86 -11.82 -0.96
N LEU A 676 29.22 -11.30 0.10
CA LEU A 676 28.86 -9.88 0.24
C LEU A 676 30.12 -9.00 0.21
N LEU A 677 31.17 -9.35 0.97
CA LEU A 677 32.46 -8.65 0.92
C LEU A 677 33.12 -8.70 -0.48
N ARG A 678 32.93 -9.79 -1.24
CA ARG A 678 33.37 -9.87 -2.65
C ARG A 678 32.52 -9.00 -3.58
N ASP A 679 31.23 -8.81 -3.31
CA ASP A 679 30.37 -7.92 -4.08
C ASP A 679 30.66 -6.43 -3.79
N GLU A 680 30.81 -6.07 -2.52
CA GLU A 680 31.19 -4.72 -2.10
C GLU A 680 32.56 -4.32 -2.66
N ARG A 681 33.54 -5.23 -2.65
CA ARG A 681 34.84 -5.02 -3.32
C ARG A 681 34.72 -4.87 -4.84
N ARG A 682 33.75 -5.51 -5.49
CA ARG A 682 33.47 -5.34 -6.93
C ARG A 682 32.82 -3.99 -7.22
N LYS A 683 31.82 -3.57 -6.42
CA LYS A 683 31.21 -2.23 -6.47
C LYS A 683 32.26 -1.14 -6.28
N LYS A 684 33.01 -1.17 -5.19
CA LYS A 684 34.10 -0.21 -4.92
C LYS A 684 35.15 -0.15 -6.04
N LYS A 685 35.49 -1.28 -6.69
CA LYS A 685 36.35 -1.27 -7.90
C LYS A 685 35.67 -0.64 -9.12
N ALA A 686 34.39 -0.91 -9.36
CA ALA A 686 33.65 -0.31 -10.46
C ALA A 686 33.48 1.21 -10.28
N ASP A 687 33.26 1.67 -9.06
CA ASP A 687 33.11 3.09 -8.74
C ASP A 687 34.45 3.83 -8.73
N LEU A 688 35.55 3.19 -8.29
CA LEU A 688 36.92 3.68 -8.55
C LEU A 688 37.20 3.78 -10.07
N SER A 689 36.78 2.79 -10.86
CA SER A 689 36.96 2.82 -12.32
C SER A 689 36.13 3.91 -12.99
N ARG A 690 34.94 4.22 -12.47
CA ARG A 690 34.13 5.38 -12.89
C ARG A 690 34.80 6.69 -12.48
N SER A 691 35.27 6.80 -11.24
CA SER A 691 35.95 8.00 -10.76
C SER A 691 37.25 8.28 -11.52
N GLN A 692 38.01 7.26 -11.89
CA GLN A 692 39.19 7.41 -12.77
C GLN A 692 38.80 7.80 -14.19
N LYS A 693 37.72 7.26 -14.76
CA LYS A 693 37.21 7.68 -16.07
C LYS A 693 36.73 9.14 -16.06
N ASN A 694 35.99 9.54 -15.03
CA ASN A 694 35.53 10.92 -14.89
C ASN A 694 36.70 11.88 -14.66
N ALA A 695 37.69 11.49 -13.86
CA ALA A 695 38.91 12.28 -13.65
C ALA A 695 39.75 12.40 -14.93
N THR A 696 39.86 11.33 -15.74
CA THR A 696 40.56 11.39 -17.04
C THR A 696 39.81 12.23 -18.07
N VAL A 697 38.47 12.22 -18.07
CA VAL A 697 37.68 13.17 -18.87
C VAL A 697 37.94 14.61 -18.43
N ALA A 698 37.86 14.91 -17.13
CA ALA A 698 38.15 16.25 -16.60
C ALA A 698 39.58 16.72 -16.93
N THR A 699 40.60 15.87 -16.79
CA THR A 699 41.97 16.24 -17.19
C THR A 699 42.17 16.31 -18.70
N CYS A 700 41.31 15.69 -19.52
CA CYS A 700 41.29 15.93 -20.96
C CYS A 700 40.58 17.23 -21.34
N GLU A 701 39.65 17.73 -20.51
CA GLU A 701 38.98 19.03 -20.68
C GLU A 701 39.87 20.20 -20.17
N GLU A 702 40.71 19.98 -19.15
CA GLU A 702 41.59 21.03 -18.59
C GLU A 702 43.01 21.08 -19.17
N ALA A 703 43.46 20.12 -20.00
CA ALA A 703 44.87 19.99 -20.38
C ALA A 703 45.19 19.78 -21.88
N ASN A 704 44.65 20.62 -22.78
CA ASN A 704 45.39 20.96 -24.02
C ASN A 704 45.02 22.32 -24.67
N PRO A 705 45.54 23.47 -24.20
CA PRO A 705 45.33 24.76 -24.88
C PRO A 705 45.99 24.84 -26.27
N ASP A 706 47.02 24.04 -26.55
CA ASP A 706 47.73 24.07 -27.84
C ASP A 706 46.91 23.46 -28.98
N GLU A 707 45.96 22.55 -28.72
CA GLU A 707 45.14 21.98 -29.79
C GLU A 707 44.12 22.97 -30.36
N GLU A 708 43.57 23.86 -29.54
CA GLU A 708 42.66 24.90 -30.02
C GLU A 708 43.43 26.00 -30.77
N VAL A 709 44.63 26.37 -30.30
CA VAL A 709 45.55 27.24 -31.05
C VAL A 709 45.91 26.61 -32.40
N GLN A 710 46.27 25.32 -32.45
CA GLN A 710 46.59 24.64 -33.71
C GLN A 710 45.40 24.53 -34.66
N ARG A 711 44.18 24.27 -34.14
CA ARG A 711 42.94 24.27 -34.96
C ARG A 711 42.67 25.65 -35.55
N GLN A 712 42.73 26.71 -34.74
CA GLN A 712 42.57 28.09 -35.21
C GLN A 712 43.70 28.51 -36.17
N GLN A 713 44.93 28.02 -35.99
CA GLN A 713 46.06 28.33 -36.86
C GLN A 713 45.97 27.59 -38.20
N VAL A 714 45.46 26.36 -38.23
CA VAL A 714 45.13 25.62 -39.47
C VAL A 714 43.95 26.25 -40.21
N GLU A 715 42.90 26.70 -39.52
CA GLU A 715 41.81 27.47 -40.16
C GLU A 715 42.29 28.81 -40.71
N ASN A 716 43.09 29.57 -39.95
CA ASN A 716 43.67 30.83 -40.42
C ASN A 716 44.63 30.63 -41.60
N GLU A 717 45.42 29.55 -41.63
CA GLU A 717 46.17 29.17 -42.84
C GLU A 717 45.25 28.80 -44.00
N GLY A 718 44.16 28.07 -43.76
CA GLY A 718 43.16 27.71 -44.77
C GLY A 718 42.48 28.93 -45.40
N VAL A 719 42.07 29.89 -44.56
CA VAL A 719 41.51 31.19 -44.97
C VAL A 719 42.56 32.02 -45.71
N THR A 720 43.81 32.05 -45.23
CA THR A 720 44.90 32.77 -45.91
C THR A 720 45.24 32.17 -47.27
N LYS A 721 45.26 30.83 -47.39
CA LYS A 721 45.47 30.10 -48.66
C LYS A 721 44.32 30.34 -49.64
N ARG A 722 43.06 30.29 -49.17
CA ARG A 722 41.87 30.67 -49.98
C ARG A 722 41.93 32.13 -50.43
N THR A 723 42.33 33.05 -49.56
CA THR A 723 42.46 34.49 -49.87
C THR A 723 43.57 34.75 -50.88
N ARG A 724 44.70 34.02 -50.80
CA ARG A 724 45.77 34.06 -51.82
C ARG A 724 45.30 33.49 -53.16
N LEU A 725 44.55 32.38 -53.17
CA LEU A 725 43.95 31.82 -54.39
C LEU A 725 42.96 32.78 -55.05
N LEU A 726 42.07 33.40 -54.29
CA LEU A 726 41.13 34.42 -54.80
C LEU A 726 41.88 35.63 -55.39
N LYS A 727 42.93 36.13 -54.72
CA LYS A 727 43.77 37.21 -55.26
C LYS A 727 44.53 36.80 -56.53
N LEU A 728 44.99 35.55 -56.65
CA LEU A 728 45.60 35.02 -57.87
C LEU A 728 44.59 34.86 -59.01
N GLN A 729 43.37 34.41 -58.73
CA GLN A 729 42.29 34.34 -59.71
C GLN A 729 41.86 35.73 -60.18
N GLN A 730 41.72 36.71 -59.28
CA GLN A 730 41.47 38.11 -59.64
C GLN A 730 42.61 38.71 -60.48
N LYS A 731 43.88 38.42 -60.13
CA LYS A 731 45.02 38.92 -60.91
C LYS A 731 45.07 38.29 -62.31
N SER A 732 44.80 37.00 -62.43
CA SER A 732 44.72 36.31 -63.73
C SER A 732 43.52 36.79 -64.58
N ALA A 733 42.39 37.12 -63.95
CA ALA A 733 41.27 37.75 -64.64
C ALA A 733 41.64 39.16 -65.14
N HIS A 734 42.37 39.95 -64.34
CA HIS A 734 42.81 41.29 -64.72
C HIS A 734 43.88 41.26 -65.83
N GLU A 735 44.84 40.33 -65.77
CA GLU A 735 45.82 40.08 -66.84
C GLU A 735 45.15 39.63 -68.14
N LYS A 736 44.08 38.82 -68.07
CA LYS A 736 43.27 38.45 -69.24
C LYS A 736 42.49 39.64 -69.83
N ASN A 737 41.90 40.50 -69.00
CA ASN A 737 41.26 41.73 -69.48
C ASN A 737 42.27 42.64 -70.20
N LEU A 738 43.45 42.85 -69.61
CA LEU A 738 44.53 43.64 -70.22
C LEU A 738 45.03 43.02 -71.54
N GLN A 739 45.04 41.69 -71.67
CA GLN A 739 45.36 41.02 -72.93
C GLN A 739 44.26 41.18 -74.00
N THR A 740 42.98 41.21 -73.62
CA THR A 740 41.88 41.52 -74.57
C THR A 740 41.84 42.99 -74.98
N GLU A 741 42.14 43.93 -74.07
CA GLU A 741 42.24 45.36 -74.41
C GLU A 741 43.44 45.64 -75.34
N ALA A 742 44.60 45.03 -75.07
CA ALA A 742 45.77 45.12 -75.95
C ALA A 742 45.52 44.50 -77.35
N GLY A 743 44.73 43.43 -77.42
CA GLY A 743 44.35 42.78 -78.68
C GLY A 743 43.46 43.63 -79.60
N SER A 744 42.80 44.66 -79.07
CA SER A 744 41.90 45.54 -79.82
C SER A 744 42.57 46.79 -80.42
N SER A 745 43.91 46.89 -80.36
CA SER A 745 44.68 48.06 -80.83
C SER A 745 45.67 47.74 -81.97
N GLN A 746 45.50 46.62 -82.68
CA GLN A 746 46.26 46.29 -83.90
C GLN A 746 45.38 45.72 -85.02
N THR A 747 44.51 46.58 -85.57
CA THR A 747 43.91 46.49 -86.91
C THR A 747 43.80 47.88 -87.50
#